data_AF-A0A816DSC2-F1
#
_entry.id   AF-A0A816DSC2-F1
#
_cell.length_a   1.000
_cell.length_b   1.000
_cell.length_c   1.000
_cell.angle_alpha   90.00
_cell.angle_beta   90.00
_cell.angle_gamma   90.00
#
_symmetry.space_group_name_H-M   'P 1'
#
loop_
_entity.id
_entity.type
_entity.pdbx_description
1 polymer ?
#
loop_
_entity_poly.entity_id
_entity_poly.type
_entity_poly.pdbx_seq_one_letter_code
_entity_poly.pdbx_strand_id
1 'polypeptide(L)'
;MYETIRPKVLHTAVKYLVQQELYKDEGIVISNDWIKEYPNEKENFIVKNEDKKFNETENTGEDSDHDDNWNGSDDKPINPVVTGTLLNDETEDQNDIAIKFAPGENNRPISVLMDLKVDELTFPKIYCGKQRKIKENVKLTYAKIAKSELRMFDRRCGRVLKLFFTYKKLQTRKFVDAISINLRKTKNTKNVTVTQMLNRDYVNGLIHNDDAFTFLRFDRSSPAFWELKKKELMAMNRQLECATIFLTLSAAETQWSELLVILTKVLENKVITLEEAQNLSYEKRCESIRQDPVTCVRYFEHKLKCLWEILSAPCGPFQGYELVDKYVRTEFQARGSPHVHALLWLKNAPKYDKNNPESIERCVEFIDKLISVSSQPTECSKELISLQRHKHSHTCKQHVNGCIISRFGIPYFPMSKTMILEPFSDDEKLSKKEREEISKSRQNVKEELDKISKDKDTSLTFEDFLKKINMNEEQYIKMIRAGLKKAKVFLKRAPNETQINAYNPMIMSLHRANMDIQYILDPYACLKYCVEYINKSENGMSKLLREALNELKKGNHTVKECLRVIANKFLNSSEISAQEAVYHILSIPLSVSSRSTVFINTNRPEYRISMLKSDEILQKLKPDSKDVFVEGLIDMYINRQDEMKDVCLADFASLYNVSKRKTDNASITENSDDEDVTENENDEKATAFRMKNGKGWIKKRTKKKIIRYRYFKLHQDPENYYREQLMLFLPWSNEEEEDLLSINHEETFELHKDLIQQKRSEYVHREASEFEKAFEEHMERENESDIDDTNIEYDQEKNEFLIYEIGNNEGDIFVEMGLKTQTEKVENFNVPK
;
A
#
# COMPACT_ATOMS: atom_id res chain seq x y z
N MET A 1 31.07 -19.21 4.55
CA MET A 1 30.51 -19.09 5.92
C MET A 1 30.36 -20.50 6.47
N TYR A 2 31.22 -20.96 7.39
CA TYR A 2 31.25 -22.36 7.82
C TYR A 2 30.40 -22.56 9.09
N GLU A 3 29.23 -23.20 8.97
CA GLU A 3 28.48 -23.64 10.15
C GLU A 3 29.04 -24.98 10.67
N THR A 4 29.60 -24.99 11.88
CA THR A 4 29.96 -26.24 12.57
C THR A 4 28.74 -26.83 13.27
N ILE A 5 28.42 -28.09 13.01
CA ILE A 5 27.34 -28.82 13.69
C ILE A 5 27.89 -29.60 14.89
N ARG A 6 27.01 -29.91 15.85
CA ARG A 6 27.26 -30.82 16.97
C ARG A 6 26.41 -32.08 16.81
N PRO A 7 26.87 -33.12 16.09
CA PRO A 7 26.07 -34.27 15.69
C PRO A 7 25.40 -34.98 16.86
N LYS A 8 26.11 -35.17 17.98
CA LYS A 8 25.55 -35.79 19.20
C LYS A 8 24.40 -35.01 19.82
N VAL A 9 24.49 -33.68 19.81
CA VAL A 9 23.43 -32.79 20.33
C VAL A 9 22.20 -32.86 19.43
N LEU A 10 22.42 -32.84 18.11
CA LEU A 10 21.35 -33.02 17.12
C LEU A 10 20.67 -34.38 17.26
N HIS A 11 21.43 -35.48 17.36
CA HIS A 11 20.88 -36.83 17.53
C HIS A 11 20.02 -36.94 18.79
N THR A 12 20.47 -36.34 19.90
CA THR A 12 19.71 -36.31 21.16
C THR A 12 18.42 -35.52 21.01
N ALA A 13 18.45 -34.36 20.34
CA ALA A 13 17.26 -33.54 20.10
C ALA A 13 16.26 -34.27 19.18
N VAL A 14 16.73 -34.92 18.11
CA VAL A 14 15.86 -35.68 17.20
C VAL A 14 15.26 -36.89 17.91
N LYS A 15 16.04 -37.62 18.73
CA LYS A 15 15.53 -38.71 19.58
C LYS A 15 14.39 -38.25 20.49
N TYR A 16 14.51 -37.06 21.07
CA TYR A 16 13.43 -36.47 21.85
C TYR A 16 12.19 -36.17 20.98
N LEU A 17 12.38 -35.57 19.79
CA LEU A 17 11.28 -35.19 18.89
C LEU A 17 10.48 -36.40 18.40
N VAL A 18 11.13 -37.47 17.95
CA VAL A 18 10.45 -38.69 17.47
C VAL A 18 9.66 -39.42 18.56
N GLN A 19 9.88 -39.08 19.83
CA GLN A 19 9.10 -39.62 20.95
C GLN A 19 7.82 -38.82 21.25
N GLN A 20 7.67 -37.63 20.66
CA GLN A 20 6.51 -36.77 20.88
C GLN A 20 5.30 -37.22 20.06
N GLU A 21 4.10 -36.89 20.55
CA GLU A 21 2.81 -37.25 19.96
C GLU A 21 2.75 -36.96 18.46
N LEU A 22 3.07 -35.72 18.06
CA LEU A 22 2.97 -35.29 16.67
C LEU A 22 3.85 -36.12 15.72
N TYR A 23 5.07 -36.43 16.13
CA TYR A 23 6.03 -37.15 15.29
C TYR A 23 5.71 -38.65 15.23
N LYS A 24 5.15 -39.21 16.32
CA LYS A 24 4.62 -40.58 16.33
C LYS A 24 3.41 -40.72 15.42
N ASP A 25 2.49 -39.76 15.46
CA ASP A 25 1.29 -39.75 14.63
C ASP A 25 1.63 -39.67 13.13
N GLU A 26 2.68 -38.91 12.78
CA GLU A 26 3.19 -38.81 11.39
C GLU A 26 4.16 -39.95 11.02
N GLY A 27 4.39 -40.93 11.91
CA GLY A 27 5.25 -42.08 11.63
C GLY A 27 6.74 -41.76 11.44
N ILE A 28 7.22 -40.63 11.99
CA ILE A 28 8.60 -40.16 11.80
C ILE A 28 9.57 -40.99 12.65
N VAL A 29 10.56 -41.60 12.01
CA VAL A 29 11.60 -42.43 12.64
C VAL A 29 13.00 -41.84 12.45
N ILE A 30 13.90 -42.13 13.39
CA ILE A 30 15.30 -41.73 13.31
C ILE A 30 16.16 -42.88 12.77
N SER A 31 16.94 -42.64 11.72
CA SER A 31 18.01 -43.57 11.34
C SER A 31 19.20 -43.43 12.29
N ASN A 32 19.67 -44.54 12.84
CA ASN A 32 20.87 -44.57 13.67
C ASN A 32 22.16 -44.69 12.85
N ASP A 33 22.08 -44.70 11.52
CA ASP A 33 23.26 -44.81 10.66
C ASP A 33 23.94 -43.45 10.46
N TRP A 34 23.16 -42.37 10.37
CA TRP A 34 23.69 -41.01 10.22
C TRP A 34 24.70 -40.62 11.31
N ILE A 35 24.42 -40.93 12.58
CA ILE A 35 25.33 -40.58 13.68
C ILE A 35 26.66 -41.35 13.65
N LYS A 36 26.71 -42.50 12.95
CA LYS A 36 27.94 -43.28 12.77
C LYS A 36 28.90 -42.59 11.79
N GLU A 37 28.38 -41.78 10.87
CA GLU A 37 29.15 -41.06 9.85
C GLU A 37 29.81 -39.77 10.40
N TYR A 38 29.39 -39.30 11.58
CA TYR A 38 29.84 -38.04 12.18
C TYR A 38 30.28 -38.24 13.65
N PRO A 39 31.47 -38.85 13.88
CA PRO A 39 31.92 -39.24 15.22
C PRO A 39 32.43 -38.08 16.08
N ASN A 40 32.82 -36.94 15.49
CA ASN A 40 33.43 -35.85 16.23
C ASN A 40 32.40 -34.99 16.99
N GLU A 41 32.87 -34.27 18.00
CA GLU A 41 32.03 -33.39 18.81
C GLU A 41 31.53 -32.16 18.03
N LYS A 42 32.39 -31.64 17.15
CA LYS A 42 32.07 -30.61 16.17
C LYS A 42 32.51 -31.12 14.81
N GLU A 43 31.62 -31.02 13.83
CA GLU A 43 31.90 -31.38 12.43
C GLU A 43 31.60 -30.16 11.56
N ASN A 44 32.40 -29.96 10.51
CA ASN A 44 32.09 -28.97 9.49
C ASN A 44 30.87 -29.45 8.69
N PHE A 45 29.85 -28.60 8.55
CA PHE A 45 28.73 -28.90 7.68
C PHE A 45 29.16 -28.69 6.22
N ILE A 46 29.41 -29.77 5.50
CA ILE A 46 29.81 -29.75 4.09
C ILE A 46 28.65 -30.32 3.26
N VAL A 47 28.04 -29.49 2.42
CA VAL A 47 26.85 -29.86 1.63
C VAL A 47 27.21 -30.76 0.44
N LYS A 48 28.39 -30.58 -0.19
CA LYS A 48 28.90 -31.47 -1.25
C LYS A 48 30.42 -31.72 -1.14
N ASN A 49 30.87 -32.91 -1.59
CA ASN A 49 32.30 -33.26 -1.63
C ASN A 49 33.12 -32.41 -2.64
N GLU A 50 32.46 -31.73 -3.58
CA GLU A 50 33.10 -30.84 -4.57
C GLU A 50 33.58 -29.53 -3.91
N ASP A 51 32.92 -29.10 -2.84
CA ASP A 51 33.33 -27.94 -2.02
C ASP A 51 34.65 -28.20 -1.26
N LYS A 52 35.11 -29.46 -1.21
CA LYS A 52 36.45 -29.79 -0.67
C LYS A 52 37.59 -29.31 -1.59
N LYS A 53 37.35 -29.04 -2.88
CA LYS A 53 38.42 -28.72 -3.85
C LYS A 53 38.77 -27.23 -3.95
N PHE A 54 37.92 -26.34 -3.44
CA PHE A 54 38.27 -24.91 -3.29
C PHE A 54 39.33 -24.65 -2.21
N ASN A 55 39.73 -25.69 -1.47
CA ASN A 55 40.60 -25.60 -0.30
C ASN A 55 42.10 -25.34 -0.57
N GLU A 56 42.58 -25.31 -1.82
CA GLU A 56 44.04 -25.23 -2.10
C GLU A 56 44.54 -23.93 -2.75
N THR A 57 43.69 -22.94 -3.08
CA THR A 57 44.15 -21.71 -3.78
C THR A 57 43.68 -20.36 -3.24
N GLU A 58 42.99 -20.28 -2.11
CA GLU A 58 42.63 -18.97 -1.51
C GLU A 58 43.27 -18.81 -0.14
N ASN A 59 44.57 -18.54 -0.18
CA ASN A 59 45.32 -18.00 0.94
C ASN A 59 46.15 -16.82 0.42
N THR A 60 45.46 -15.74 0.07
CA THR A 60 45.89 -14.32 -0.05
C THR A 60 44.84 -13.59 -0.89
N GLY A 61 43.81 -13.09 -0.24
CA GLY A 61 42.76 -12.29 -0.84
C GLY A 61 41.97 -11.64 0.27
N GLU A 62 42.53 -10.57 0.84
CA GLU A 62 41.73 -9.61 1.59
C GLU A 62 40.70 -9.06 0.60
N ASP A 63 39.44 -9.51 0.70
CA ASP A 63 38.31 -8.84 0.05
C ASP A 63 38.06 -7.52 0.79
N SER A 64 38.95 -6.57 0.53
CA SER A 64 38.74 -5.15 0.74
C SER A 64 38.06 -4.58 -0.50
N ASP A 65 36.77 -4.84 -0.66
CA ASP A 65 35.89 -4.06 -1.55
C ASP A 65 34.57 -3.77 -0.83
N HIS A 66 34.69 -3.35 0.43
CA HIS A 66 33.82 -2.28 0.90
C HIS A 66 34.44 -0.99 0.39
N ASP A 67 33.72 -0.30 -0.51
CA ASP A 67 34.05 1.04 -0.97
C ASP A 67 33.83 2.02 0.20
N ASP A 68 34.77 1.92 1.16
CA ASP A 68 34.96 2.78 2.32
C ASP A 68 35.49 4.12 1.83
N ASN A 69 34.61 4.90 1.22
CA ASN A 69 34.75 6.35 1.22
C ASN A 69 33.69 7.00 2.12
N TRP A 70 33.43 6.34 3.26
CA TRP A 70 32.74 6.94 4.40
C TRP A 70 33.77 7.74 5.20
N ASN A 71 34.02 8.98 4.76
CA ASN A 71 34.91 9.90 5.47
C ASN A 71 34.45 10.10 6.91
N GLY A 72 35.30 9.64 7.83
CA GLY A 72 35.09 9.65 9.28
C GLY A 72 34.66 11.01 9.81
N SER A 73 33.42 11.06 10.26
CA SER A 73 32.99 11.91 11.38
C SER A 73 31.74 11.29 12.02
N ASP A 74 31.94 10.62 13.15
CA ASP A 74 31.06 10.38 14.31
C ASP A 74 29.52 10.24 14.21
N ASP A 75 28.87 9.95 13.07
CA ASP A 75 27.40 9.93 13.03
C ASP A 75 26.79 8.63 12.45
N LYS A 76 26.35 7.75 13.36
CA LYS A 76 25.69 6.47 13.09
C LYS A 76 24.30 6.64 12.43
N PRO A 77 23.86 5.74 11.52
CA PRO A 77 22.59 5.90 10.81
C PRO A 77 21.37 5.78 11.72
N ILE A 78 20.39 6.69 11.54
CA ILE A 78 19.16 6.81 12.35
C ILE A 78 18.33 5.52 12.35
N ASN A 79 18.33 4.79 11.22
CA ASN A 79 17.73 3.47 11.12
C ASN A 79 18.80 2.45 10.66
N PRO A 80 18.85 1.25 11.28
CA PRO A 80 19.77 0.22 10.87
C PRO A 80 19.48 -0.20 9.43
N VAL A 81 20.53 -0.37 8.62
CA VAL A 81 20.48 -1.18 7.38
C VAL A 81 20.40 -2.66 7.77
N VAL A 82 19.42 -3.06 8.57
CA VAL A 82 19.46 -4.37 9.22
C VAL A 82 18.08 -4.87 9.64
N THR A 83 17.10 -4.93 8.76
CA THR A 83 15.94 -5.85 8.94
C THR A 83 16.04 -6.93 7.88
N GLY A 84 15.78 -8.19 8.28
CA GLY A 84 15.72 -9.28 7.31
C GLY A 84 14.68 -8.95 6.25
N THR A 85 15.02 -9.17 4.99
CA THR A 85 14.08 -9.17 3.87
C THR A 85 13.92 -10.59 3.36
N LEU A 86 12.80 -10.85 2.70
CA LEU A 86 12.51 -12.12 2.04
C LEU A 86 12.27 -11.83 0.56
N LEU A 87 13.15 -12.32 -0.30
CA LEU A 87 12.98 -12.41 -1.74
C LEU A 87 12.98 -13.89 -2.13
N ASN A 88 12.07 -14.30 -3.01
CA ASN A 88 12.00 -15.65 -3.54
C ASN A 88 12.54 -15.63 -4.98
N ASP A 89 13.85 -15.46 -5.15
CA ASP A 89 14.41 -15.51 -6.51
C ASP A 89 14.42 -16.97 -6.98
N GLU A 90 13.46 -17.35 -7.81
CA GLU A 90 13.51 -18.62 -8.56
C GLU A 90 14.34 -18.47 -9.85
N THR A 91 14.71 -17.24 -10.23
CA THR A 91 15.33 -16.93 -11.52
C THR A 91 16.85 -16.79 -11.45
N GLU A 92 17.40 -16.44 -10.30
CA GLU A 92 18.84 -16.51 -10.04
C GLU A 92 19.12 -17.57 -9.00
N ASP A 93 19.26 -18.83 -9.43
CA ASP A 93 20.20 -19.78 -8.82
C ASP A 93 20.26 -21.11 -9.59
N GLN A 94 21.05 -21.10 -10.65
CA GLN A 94 21.71 -22.34 -11.10
C GLN A 94 22.88 -22.71 -10.17
N ASN A 95 23.27 -21.84 -9.23
CA ASN A 95 24.44 -22.01 -8.38
C ASN A 95 24.10 -22.22 -6.88
N ASP A 96 23.03 -21.65 -6.31
CA ASP A 96 22.55 -22.17 -5.02
C ASP A 96 21.80 -23.49 -5.22
N ILE A 97 22.26 -24.49 -4.46
CA ILE A 97 21.69 -25.83 -4.45
C ILE A 97 20.32 -25.75 -3.74
N ALA A 98 19.28 -25.36 -4.47
CA ALA A 98 17.92 -25.64 -4.04
C ALA A 98 17.82 -27.17 -3.92
N ILE A 99 17.79 -27.69 -2.69
CA ILE A 99 17.67 -29.13 -2.44
C ILE A 99 16.26 -29.54 -2.86
N LYS A 100 16.11 -29.96 -4.11
CA LYS A 100 14.90 -30.58 -4.63
C LYS A 100 14.78 -31.96 -3.99
N PHE A 101 14.15 -32.01 -2.82
CA PHE A 101 13.73 -33.28 -2.24
C PHE A 101 12.58 -33.82 -3.09
N ALA A 102 12.86 -34.88 -3.86
CA ALA A 102 11.78 -35.71 -4.37
C ALA A 102 11.05 -36.28 -3.13
N PRO A 103 9.72 -36.13 -3.02
CA PRO A 103 8.98 -36.96 -2.08
C PRO A 103 9.37 -38.40 -2.42
N GLY A 104 9.76 -39.21 -1.41
CA GLY A 104 10.28 -40.57 -1.67
C GLY A 104 9.39 -41.33 -2.66
N GLU A 105 9.97 -42.23 -3.45
CA GLU A 105 9.31 -42.94 -4.55
C GLU A 105 7.82 -43.25 -4.26
N ASN A 106 6.92 -42.84 -5.18
CA ASN A 106 5.45 -42.91 -5.08
C ASN A 106 4.74 -41.90 -4.17
N ASN A 107 5.44 -40.97 -3.51
CA ASN A 107 4.81 -39.90 -2.73
C ASN A 107 4.67 -38.60 -3.54
N ARG A 108 3.72 -37.75 -3.14
CA ARG A 108 3.58 -36.38 -3.66
C ARG A 108 3.71 -35.39 -2.50
N PRO A 109 4.37 -34.23 -2.68
CA PRO A 109 4.53 -33.29 -1.58
C PRO A 109 3.16 -32.74 -1.20
N ILE A 110 2.87 -32.71 0.10
CA ILE A 110 1.65 -32.09 0.61
C ILE A 110 1.84 -30.57 0.55
N SER A 111 0.86 -29.85 -0.01
CA SER A 111 0.90 -28.39 -0.03
C SER A 111 0.92 -27.83 1.39
N VAL A 112 1.72 -26.78 1.63
CA VAL A 112 1.76 -26.00 2.89
C VAL A 112 0.38 -25.46 3.30
N LEU A 113 -0.55 -25.31 2.35
CA LEU A 113 -1.94 -24.89 2.62
C LEU A 113 -2.87 -26.02 3.07
N MET A 114 -2.51 -27.27 2.75
CA MET A 114 -3.32 -28.47 3.04
C MET A 114 -2.85 -29.17 4.31
N ASP A 115 -1.56 -29.08 4.63
CA ASP A 115 -1.01 -29.65 5.86
C ASP A 115 -1.40 -28.79 7.08
N LEU A 116 -2.30 -29.35 7.91
CA LEU A 116 -2.80 -28.74 9.14
C LEU A 116 -1.74 -28.68 10.25
N LYS A 117 -0.68 -29.49 10.17
CA LYS A 117 0.39 -29.64 11.17
C LYS A 117 1.73 -29.03 10.71
N VAL A 118 1.77 -28.43 9.51
CA VAL A 118 3.01 -27.93 8.88
C VAL A 118 3.77 -26.95 9.76
N ASP A 119 3.08 -26.09 10.53
CA ASP A 119 3.70 -25.13 11.42
C ASP A 119 4.46 -25.84 12.56
N GLU A 120 3.80 -26.79 13.21
CA GLU A 120 4.32 -27.56 14.33
C GLU A 120 5.49 -28.47 13.91
N LEU A 121 5.42 -29.02 12.69
CA LEU A 121 6.48 -29.84 12.09
C LEU A 121 7.68 -29.01 11.62
N THR A 122 7.44 -27.84 11.02
CA THR A 122 8.50 -26.98 10.47
C THR A 122 9.31 -26.29 11.58
N PHE A 123 8.68 -25.98 12.72
CA PHE A 123 9.32 -25.22 13.80
C PHE A 123 9.43 -26.02 15.12
N PRO A 124 10.26 -27.10 15.15
CA PRO A 124 10.40 -27.94 16.34
C PRO A 124 10.98 -27.19 17.55
N LYS A 125 11.75 -26.11 17.34
CA LYS A 125 12.25 -25.24 18.43
C LYS A 125 11.15 -24.43 19.13
N ILE A 126 9.98 -24.29 18.49
CA ILE A 126 8.83 -23.55 19.01
C ILE A 126 7.86 -24.54 19.64
N TYR A 127 7.45 -25.55 18.88
CA TYR A 127 6.34 -26.46 19.24
C TYR A 127 6.81 -27.76 19.90
N CYS A 128 8.08 -28.11 19.78
CA CYS A 128 8.68 -29.29 20.40
C CYS A 128 7.91 -30.59 20.12
N GLY A 129 7.41 -30.77 18.88
CA GLY A 129 6.65 -31.95 18.49
C GLY A 129 5.28 -32.10 19.15
N LYS A 130 4.68 -31.01 19.63
CA LYS A 130 3.33 -30.99 20.19
C LYS A 130 2.38 -30.26 19.27
N GLN A 131 1.21 -30.84 19.03
CA GLN A 131 0.14 -30.19 18.29
C GLN A 131 -0.55 -29.11 19.13
N ARG A 132 -0.98 -28.02 18.50
CA ARG A 132 -1.84 -27.03 19.16
C ARG A 132 -3.17 -27.66 19.57
N LYS A 133 -3.60 -27.41 20.81
CA LYS A 133 -4.92 -27.82 21.31
C LYS A 133 -5.92 -26.70 21.10
N ILE A 134 -6.90 -26.91 20.23
CA ILE A 134 -8.00 -25.97 20.00
C ILE A 134 -9.22 -26.45 20.80
N LYS A 135 -9.91 -25.52 21.47
CA LYS A 135 -11.15 -25.86 22.21
C LYS A 135 -12.21 -26.41 21.26
N GLU A 136 -12.91 -27.44 21.69
CA GLU A 136 -14.04 -28.01 20.95
C GLU A 136 -15.09 -26.91 20.65
N ASN A 137 -15.71 -27.00 19.47
CA ASN A 137 -16.71 -26.06 18.95
C ASN A 137 -16.20 -24.65 18.57
N VAL A 138 -14.89 -24.38 18.58
CA VAL A 138 -14.33 -23.10 18.09
C VAL A 138 -13.76 -23.27 16.69
N LYS A 139 -14.33 -22.57 15.70
CA LYS A 139 -13.73 -22.44 14.36
C LYS A 139 -12.71 -21.32 14.35
N LEU A 140 -11.41 -21.65 14.32
CA LEU A 140 -10.32 -20.68 14.17
C LEU A 140 -9.75 -20.73 12.76
N THR A 141 -9.60 -19.56 12.14
CA THR A 141 -8.85 -19.42 10.89
C THR A 141 -7.36 -19.36 11.18
N TYR A 142 -6.53 -19.76 10.22
CA TYR A 142 -5.07 -19.65 10.35
C TYR A 142 -4.62 -18.19 10.59
N ALA A 143 -5.32 -17.20 10.00
CA ALA A 143 -5.09 -15.79 10.25
C ALA A 143 -5.31 -15.41 11.73
N LYS A 144 -6.38 -15.91 12.37
CA LYS A 144 -6.63 -15.69 13.81
C LYS A 144 -5.53 -16.33 14.67
N ILE A 145 -5.04 -17.51 14.30
CA ILE A 145 -3.93 -18.19 14.98
C ILE A 145 -2.64 -17.36 14.86
N ALA A 146 -2.24 -16.97 13.64
CA ALA A 146 -1.06 -16.17 13.37
C ALA A 146 -1.09 -14.83 14.13
N LYS A 147 -2.23 -14.12 14.08
CA LYS A 147 -2.49 -12.89 14.83
C LYS A 147 -2.34 -13.07 16.34
N SER A 148 -2.75 -14.22 16.87
CA SER A 148 -2.60 -14.53 18.29
C SER A 148 -1.14 -14.81 18.62
N GLU A 149 -0.45 -15.63 17.82
CA GLU A 149 0.93 -16.05 18.05
C GLU A 149 1.90 -14.87 18.08
N LEU A 150 1.76 -13.92 17.15
CA LEU A 150 2.61 -12.71 17.12
C LEU A 150 2.41 -11.81 18.36
N ARG A 151 1.22 -11.86 18.99
CA ARG A 151 0.88 -11.04 20.17
C ARG A 151 1.17 -11.73 21.50
N MET A 152 1.64 -12.98 21.49
CA MET A 152 1.97 -13.70 22.72
C MET A 152 3.19 -13.07 23.43
N PHE A 153 3.24 -13.31 24.74
CA PHE A 153 4.41 -13.00 25.55
C PHE A 153 5.65 -13.78 25.07
N ASP A 154 5.47 -15.02 24.66
CA ASP A 154 6.51 -15.80 24.00
C ASP A 154 6.82 -15.23 22.61
N ARG A 155 8.06 -14.74 22.43
CA ARG A 155 8.50 -14.05 21.22
C ARG A 155 9.02 -14.98 20.13
N ARG A 156 9.10 -16.30 20.37
CA ARG A 156 9.66 -17.24 19.38
C ARG A 156 8.88 -17.22 18.05
N CYS A 157 7.56 -17.02 18.09
CA CYS A 157 6.74 -16.88 16.90
C CYS A 157 6.89 -15.54 16.17
N GLY A 158 7.41 -14.50 16.85
CA GLY A 158 7.69 -13.18 16.28
C GLY A 158 9.06 -13.06 15.61
N ARG A 159 9.89 -14.11 15.67
CA ARG A 159 11.22 -14.14 15.02
C ARG A 159 11.10 -14.23 13.51
N VAL A 160 12.03 -13.58 12.81
CA VAL A 160 12.04 -13.37 11.35
C VAL A 160 11.72 -14.65 10.54
N LEU A 161 12.36 -15.79 10.82
CA LEU A 161 12.11 -17.04 10.07
C LEU A 161 10.66 -17.52 10.19
N LYS A 162 10.11 -17.56 11.42
CA LYS A 162 8.72 -17.98 11.65
C LYS A 162 7.74 -16.96 11.10
N LEU A 163 8.06 -15.67 11.26
CA LEU A 163 7.29 -14.56 10.74
C LEU A 163 7.11 -14.66 9.22
N PHE A 164 8.20 -14.85 8.48
CA PHE A 164 8.18 -14.99 7.02
C PHE A 164 7.45 -16.21 6.53
N PHE A 165 7.64 -17.37 7.18
CA PHE A 165 6.84 -18.56 6.89
C PHE A 165 5.34 -18.30 7.07
N THR A 166 4.97 -17.68 8.19
CA THR A 166 3.57 -17.34 8.50
C THR A 166 3.00 -16.36 7.47
N TYR A 167 3.76 -15.33 7.11
CA TYR A 167 3.39 -14.36 6.08
C TYR A 167 3.16 -15.05 4.73
N LYS A 168 4.13 -15.82 4.22
CA LYS A 168 3.99 -16.49 2.92
C LYS A 168 2.81 -17.45 2.91
N LYS A 169 2.61 -18.24 3.96
CA LYS A 169 1.43 -19.12 4.07
C LYS A 169 0.11 -18.34 4.02
N LEU A 170 0.02 -17.19 4.71
CA LEU A 170 -1.15 -16.32 4.63
C LEU A 170 -1.31 -15.68 3.24
N GLN A 171 -0.21 -15.22 2.63
CA GLN A 171 -0.20 -14.60 1.32
C GLN A 171 -0.69 -15.58 0.24
N THR A 172 -0.15 -16.81 0.22
CA THR A 172 -0.60 -17.86 -0.71
C THR A 172 -2.06 -18.21 -0.50
N ARG A 173 -2.53 -18.31 0.77
CA ARG A 173 -3.95 -18.53 1.08
C ARG A 173 -4.83 -17.43 0.48
N LYS A 174 -4.45 -16.16 0.66
CA LYS A 174 -5.17 -15.00 0.10
C LYS A 174 -5.28 -15.08 -1.42
N PHE A 175 -4.22 -15.47 -2.12
CA PHE A 175 -4.29 -15.63 -3.58
C PHE A 175 -5.20 -16.77 -4.01
N VAL A 176 -5.19 -17.90 -3.32
CA VAL A 176 -6.12 -19.01 -3.61
C VAL A 176 -7.57 -18.57 -3.43
N ASP A 177 -7.87 -17.84 -2.36
CA ASP A 177 -9.20 -17.31 -2.08
C ASP A 177 -9.58 -16.22 -3.11
N ALA A 178 -8.65 -15.34 -3.48
CA ALA A 178 -8.84 -14.30 -4.50
C ALA A 178 -9.13 -14.89 -5.89
N ILE A 179 -8.40 -15.93 -6.31
CA ILE A 179 -8.65 -16.66 -7.56
C ILE A 179 -10.05 -17.27 -7.51
N SER A 180 -10.42 -17.90 -6.41
CA SER A 180 -11.75 -18.48 -6.22
C SER A 180 -12.88 -17.43 -6.25
N ILE A 181 -12.64 -16.22 -5.74
CA ILE A 181 -13.59 -15.11 -5.85
C ILE A 181 -13.71 -14.63 -7.29
N ASN A 182 -12.60 -14.48 -8.03
CA ASN A 182 -12.63 -14.00 -9.41
C ASN A 182 -13.31 -14.98 -10.37
N LEU A 183 -13.15 -16.28 -10.14
CA LEU A 183 -13.86 -17.32 -10.91
C LEU A 183 -15.39 -17.30 -10.72
N ARG A 184 -15.92 -16.55 -9.73
CA ARG A 184 -17.38 -16.35 -9.52
C ARG A 184 -17.92 -15.06 -10.14
N LYS A 185 -17.06 -14.25 -10.77
CA LYS A 185 -17.49 -13.03 -11.46
C LYS A 185 -17.95 -13.39 -12.87
N THR A 186 -19.15 -12.94 -13.23
CA THR A 186 -19.73 -13.20 -14.56
C THR A 186 -20.36 -11.93 -15.14
N LYS A 187 -20.39 -11.83 -16.48
CA LYS A 187 -21.14 -10.81 -17.23
C LYS A 187 -22.45 -11.41 -17.75
N ASN A 188 -23.34 -10.56 -18.27
CA ASN A 188 -24.61 -10.96 -18.91
C ASN A 188 -25.53 -11.86 -18.04
N THR A 189 -26.02 -11.29 -16.94
CA THR A 189 -26.71 -12.03 -15.86
C THR A 189 -28.22 -12.11 -15.97
N LYS A 190 -28.81 -11.60 -17.07
CA LYS A 190 -30.26 -11.57 -17.22
C LYS A 190 -30.84 -12.98 -17.38
N ASN A 191 -31.83 -13.29 -16.56
CA ASN A 191 -32.68 -14.49 -16.65
C ASN A 191 -31.99 -15.86 -16.51
N VAL A 192 -30.80 -15.93 -15.91
CA VAL A 192 -30.14 -17.22 -15.68
C VAL A 192 -30.76 -17.97 -14.49
N THR A 193 -30.95 -19.28 -14.66
CA THR A 193 -31.49 -20.18 -13.62
C THR A 193 -30.40 -20.94 -12.86
N VAL A 194 -30.73 -21.45 -11.68
CA VAL A 194 -29.84 -22.35 -10.89
C VAL A 194 -29.38 -23.55 -11.72
N THR A 195 -30.28 -24.14 -12.52
CA THR A 195 -29.95 -25.33 -13.34
C THR A 195 -28.84 -25.04 -14.35
N GLN A 196 -28.89 -23.87 -15.00
CA GLN A 196 -27.85 -23.44 -15.94
C GLN A 196 -26.53 -23.15 -15.20
N MET A 197 -26.59 -22.51 -14.02
CA MET A 197 -25.40 -22.16 -13.23
C MET A 197 -24.71 -23.34 -12.54
N LEU A 198 -25.41 -24.48 -12.36
CA LEU A 198 -24.77 -25.72 -11.88
C LEU A 198 -24.08 -26.50 -13.02
N ASN A 199 -24.30 -26.13 -14.29
CA ASN A 199 -23.61 -26.72 -15.43
C ASN A 199 -22.23 -26.06 -15.61
N ARG A 200 -21.16 -26.83 -15.42
CA ARG A 200 -19.77 -26.35 -15.52
C ARG A 200 -19.42 -25.80 -16.89
N ASP A 201 -19.95 -26.37 -17.97
CA ASP A 201 -19.64 -25.92 -19.33
C ASP A 201 -20.28 -24.56 -19.62
N TYR A 202 -21.50 -24.36 -19.14
CA TYR A 202 -22.19 -23.07 -19.22
C TYR A 202 -21.47 -21.99 -18.40
N VAL A 203 -21.04 -22.33 -17.17
CA VAL A 203 -20.29 -21.40 -16.30
C VAL A 203 -18.94 -21.03 -16.93
N ASN A 204 -18.20 -22.01 -17.48
CA ASN A 204 -16.92 -21.75 -18.13
C ASN A 204 -17.07 -20.80 -19.34
N GLY A 205 -18.18 -20.88 -20.09
CA GLY A 205 -18.48 -19.95 -21.19
C GLY A 205 -18.89 -18.53 -20.75
N LEU A 206 -19.22 -18.32 -19.47
CA LEU A 206 -19.59 -17.01 -18.90
C LEU A 206 -18.42 -16.29 -18.20
N ILE A 207 -17.33 -17.01 -17.92
CA ILE A 207 -16.14 -16.46 -17.28
C ILE A 207 -15.29 -15.76 -18.35
N HIS A 208 -15.46 -14.45 -18.47
CA HIS A 208 -14.61 -13.61 -19.34
C HIS A 208 -13.34 -13.15 -18.62
N ASN A 209 -12.23 -13.11 -19.37
CA ASN A 209 -10.86 -13.02 -18.86
C ASN A 209 -10.26 -11.60 -18.92
N ASP A 210 -11.11 -10.57 -18.78
CA ASP A 210 -10.70 -9.17 -19.03
C ASP A 210 -10.00 -8.52 -17.81
N ASP A 211 -10.01 -9.21 -16.67
CA ASP A 211 -9.71 -8.67 -15.33
C ASP A 211 -8.48 -9.37 -14.70
N ALA A 212 -7.54 -9.83 -15.53
CA ALA A 212 -6.45 -10.73 -15.13
C ALA A 212 -5.51 -10.18 -14.04
N PHE A 213 -5.48 -8.86 -13.80
CA PHE A 213 -4.69 -8.25 -12.72
C PHE A 213 -5.52 -7.79 -11.52
N THR A 214 -6.83 -7.76 -11.68
CA THR A 214 -7.77 -7.22 -10.70
C THR A 214 -7.83 -8.09 -9.44
N PHE A 215 -7.51 -9.38 -9.56
CA PHE A 215 -7.35 -10.29 -8.43
C PHE A 215 -6.08 -10.01 -7.59
N LEU A 216 -5.08 -9.31 -8.13
CA LEU A 216 -3.90 -8.95 -7.33
C LEU A 216 -4.25 -7.92 -6.26
N ARG A 217 -5.36 -7.16 -6.40
CA ARG A 217 -5.84 -6.17 -5.42
C ARG A 217 -6.01 -6.72 -4.00
N PHE A 218 -6.18 -8.04 -3.85
CA PHE A 218 -6.28 -8.70 -2.54
C PHE A 218 -4.95 -8.77 -1.78
N ASP A 219 -3.83 -8.53 -2.46
CA ASP A 219 -2.52 -8.32 -1.84
C ASP A 219 -2.20 -6.83 -1.77
N ARG A 220 -1.99 -6.33 -0.54
CA ARG A 220 -1.77 -4.91 -0.24
C ARG A 220 -0.38 -4.40 -0.62
N SER A 221 0.53 -5.28 -1.02
CA SER A 221 1.83 -4.93 -1.61
C SER A 221 1.77 -4.93 -3.15
N SER A 222 0.63 -5.28 -3.76
CA SER A 222 0.52 -5.38 -5.22
C SER A 222 0.31 -4.02 -5.90
N PRO A 223 0.79 -3.87 -7.15
CA PRO A 223 0.47 -2.71 -7.97
C PRO A 223 -1.03 -2.46 -8.15
N ALA A 224 -1.81 -3.54 -8.31
CA ALA A 224 -3.25 -3.41 -8.50
C ALA A 224 -3.98 -2.82 -7.28
N PHE A 225 -3.51 -3.14 -6.06
CA PHE A 225 -4.04 -2.56 -4.82
C PHE A 225 -3.76 -1.05 -4.75
N TRP A 226 -2.51 -0.65 -5.00
CA TRP A 226 -2.12 0.75 -4.96
C TRP A 226 -2.77 1.58 -6.07
N GLU A 227 -2.96 1.02 -7.26
CA GLU A 227 -3.76 1.63 -8.33
C GLU A 227 -5.21 1.88 -7.89
N LEU A 228 -5.81 0.92 -7.19
CA LEU A 228 -7.14 1.12 -6.60
C LEU A 228 -7.13 2.30 -5.63
N LYS A 229 -6.15 2.34 -4.71
CA LYS A 229 -5.97 3.42 -3.72
C LYS A 229 -5.71 4.78 -4.35
N LYS A 230 -4.96 4.84 -5.47
CA LYS A 230 -4.77 6.04 -6.29
C LYS A 230 -6.10 6.61 -6.75
N LYS A 231 -6.95 5.76 -7.33
CA LYS A 231 -8.27 6.15 -7.79
C LYS A 231 -9.20 6.56 -6.64
N GLU A 232 -9.07 5.96 -5.44
CA GLU A 232 -9.80 6.40 -4.23
C GLU A 232 -9.38 7.81 -3.79
N LEU A 233 -8.07 8.06 -3.72
CA LEU A 233 -7.53 9.37 -3.37
C LEU A 233 -7.87 10.45 -4.40
N MET A 234 -7.85 10.12 -5.70
CA MET A 234 -8.33 11.02 -6.74
C MET A 234 -9.80 11.39 -6.56
N ALA A 235 -10.63 10.40 -6.24
CA ALA A 235 -12.05 10.64 -5.96
C ALA A 235 -12.27 11.47 -4.69
N MET A 236 -11.39 11.35 -3.69
CA MET A 236 -11.36 12.24 -2.52
C MET A 236 -11.07 13.67 -2.93
N ASN A 237 -9.98 13.93 -3.67
CA ASN A 237 -9.64 15.28 -4.14
C ASN A 237 -10.77 15.90 -4.98
N ARG A 238 -11.42 15.11 -5.85
CA ARG A 238 -12.57 15.55 -6.65
C ARG A 238 -13.77 16.00 -5.81
N GLN A 239 -14.02 15.35 -4.67
CA GLN A 239 -15.18 15.57 -3.81
C GLN A 239 -14.94 16.57 -2.68
N LEU A 240 -13.74 16.51 -2.10
CA LEU A 240 -13.37 17.24 -0.89
C LEU A 240 -12.55 18.48 -1.18
N GLU A 241 -12.14 18.72 -2.42
CA GLU A 241 -11.13 19.69 -2.84
C GLU A 241 -9.68 19.24 -2.57
N CYS A 242 -8.72 20.08 -2.96
CA CYS A 242 -7.31 19.85 -2.72
C CYS A 242 -6.99 19.75 -1.22
N ALA A 243 -6.18 18.76 -0.83
CA ALA A 243 -5.63 18.69 0.51
C ALA A 243 -4.82 19.96 0.85
N THR A 244 -4.83 20.38 2.11
CA THR A 244 -4.15 21.60 2.56
C THR A 244 -2.67 21.36 2.85
N ILE A 245 -2.38 20.26 3.54
CA ILE A 245 -1.05 19.94 4.05
C ILE A 245 -0.64 18.54 3.60
N PHE A 246 0.59 18.45 3.13
CA PHE A 246 1.31 17.19 3.02
C PHE A 246 2.21 17.00 4.26
N LEU A 247 2.20 15.81 4.85
CA LEU A 247 2.97 15.47 6.05
C LEU A 247 3.64 14.11 5.87
N THR A 248 4.94 14.02 6.15
CA THR A 248 5.65 12.73 6.28
C THR A 248 6.13 12.50 7.69
N LEU A 249 6.12 11.24 8.13
CA LEU A 249 6.58 10.82 9.45
C LEU A 249 7.43 9.57 9.33
N SER A 250 8.72 9.68 9.63
CA SER A 250 9.64 8.53 9.62
C SER A 250 9.63 7.80 10.96
N ALA A 251 9.94 6.49 10.96
CA ALA A 251 10.31 5.81 12.18
C ALA A 251 11.77 6.10 12.58
N ALA A 252 12.05 6.23 13.88
CA ALA A 252 13.39 6.42 14.45
C ALA A 252 13.61 5.45 15.62
N GLU A 253 13.52 4.15 15.32
CA GLU A 253 13.45 3.07 16.31
C GLU A 253 14.67 3.00 17.23
N THR A 254 15.86 3.36 16.71
CA THR A 254 17.12 3.38 17.49
C THR A 254 17.22 4.55 18.46
N GLN A 255 16.34 5.54 18.34
CA GLN A 255 16.37 6.76 19.13
C GLN A 255 15.24 6.83 20.16
N TRP A 256 14.14 6.10 19.94
CA TRP A 256 13.03 6.03 20.89
C TRP A 256 13.39 5.20 22.11
N SER A 257 13.81 5.90 23.17
CA SER A 257 14.23 5.29 24.42
C SER A 257 13.13 4.43 25.05
N GLU A 258 11.87 4.84 24.92
CA GLU A 258 10.71 4.09 25.40
C GLU A 258 10.57 2.74 24.67
N LEU A 259 10.81 2.71 23.36
CA LEU A 259 10.82 1.46 22.59
C LEU A 259 11.96 0.56 23.04
N LEU A 260 13.16 1.10 23.24
CA LEU A 260 14.33 0.33 23.69
C LEU A 260 14.13 -0.27 25.10
N VAL A 261 13.49 0.45 26.01
CA VAL A 261 13.07 -0.08 27.32
C VAL A 261 12.12 -1.27 27.15
N ILE A 262 11.12 -1.15 26.27
CA ILE A 262 10.15 -2.23 26.00
C ILE A 262 10.86 -3.44 25.39
N LEU A 263 11.72 -3.24 24.39
CA LEU A 263 12.45 -4.32 23.74
C LEU A 263 13.37 -5.05 24.72
N THR A 264 14.11 -4.32 25.56
CA THR A 264 14.98 -4.92 26.60
C THR A 264 14.16 -5.74 27.60
N LYS A 265 13.01 -5.23 28.02
CA LYS A 265 12.10 -5.96 28.90
C LYS A 265 11.56 -7.23 28.27
N VAL A 266 11.18 -7.19 26.99
CA VAL A 266 10.55 -8.31 26.29
C VAL A 266 11.56 -9.38 25.88
N LEU A 267 12.78 -8.99 25.49
CA LEU A 267 13.81 -9.91 25.01
C LEU A 267 14.67 -10.48 26.15
N GLU A 268 14.99 -9.68 27.16
CA GLU A 268 15.96 -10.04 28.22
C GLU A 268 15.32 -10.18 29.60
N ASN A 269 14.03 -9.89 29.73
CA ASN A 269 13.33 -9.82 31.02
C ASN A 269 14.00 -8.85 32.02
N LYS A 270 14.62 -7.78 31.49
CA LYS A 270 15.30 -6.73 32.26
C LYS A 270 14.59 -5.40 32.09
N VAL A 271 14.26 -4.75 33.20
CA VAL A 271 13.72 -3.38 33.21
C VAL A 271 14.89 -2.41 33.34
N ILE A 272 14.99 -1.49 32.39
CA ILE A 272 16.00 -0.42 32.36
C ILE A 272 15.33 0.95 32.38
N THR A 273 16.05 1.97 32.81
CA THR A 273 15.58 3.37 32.76
C THR A 273 15.71 3.95 31.34
N LEU A 274 15.10 5.12 31.08
CA LEU A 274 15.24 5.81 29.79
C LEU A 274 16.70 6.23 29.54
N GLU A 275 17.42 6.64 30.58
CA GLU A 275 18.83 7.02 30.50
C GLU A 275 19.72 5.81 30.17
N GLU A 276 19.49 4.67 30.82
CA GLU A 276 20.17 3.41 30.48
C GLU A 276 19.90 2.99 29.03
N ALA A 277 18.65 3.17 28.55
CA ALA A 277 18.28 2.89 27.17
C ALA A 277 19.00 3.80 26.16
N GLN A 278 19.17 5.08 26.50
CA GLN A 278 19.93 6.05 25.69
C GLN A 278 21.44 5.77 25.67
N ASN A 279 21.95 5.05 26.66
CA ASN A 279 23.36 4.67 26.75
C ASN A 279 23.67 3.30 26.14
N LEU A 280 22.66 2.56 25.66
CA LEU A 280 22.87 1.31 24.92
C LEU A 280 23.75 1.55 23.69
N SER A 281 24.67 0.62 23.41
CA SER A 281 25.46 0.65 22.17
C SER A 281 24.54 0.57 20.95
N TYR A 282 24.98 1.17 19.84
CA TYR A 282 24.18 1.18 18.62
C TYR A 282 23.89 -0.23 18.11
N GLU A 283 24.90 -1.10 18.16
CA GLU A 283 24.84 -2.50 17.73
C GLU A 283 23.78 -3.26 18.54
N LYS A 284 23.71 -2.99 19.85
CA LYS A 284 22.70 -3.58 20.73
C LYS A 284 21.29 -3.11 20.40
N ARG A 285 21.10 -1.82 20.11
CA ARG A 285 19.78 -1.29 19.69
C ARG A 285 19.32 -1.96 18.40
N CYS A 286 20.21 -2.05 17.41
CA CYS A 286 19.93 -2.70 16.13
C CYS A 286 19.62 -4.19 16.28
N GLU A 287 20.33 -4.89 17.16
CA GLU A 287 20.06 -6.29 17.47
C GLU A 287 18.66 -6.46 18.09
N SER A 288 18.29 -5.65 19.08
CA SER A 288 16.98 -5.73 19.73
C SER A 288 15.82 -5.49 18.75
N ILE A 289 15.96 -4.50 17.86
CA ILE A 289 14.96 -4.21 16.80
C ILE A 289 14.81 -5.41 15.86
N ARG A 290 15.93 -6.02 15.43
CA ARG A 290 15.93 -7.22 14.59
C ARG A 290 15.26 -8.42 15.21
N GLN A 291 15.49 -8.62 16.50
CA GLN A 291 14.98 -9.79 17.21
C GLN A 291 13.47 -9.72 17.41
N ASP A 292 12.89 -8.51 17.47
CA ASP A 292 11.45 -8.32 17.69
C ASP A 292 10.83 -7.21 16.82
N PRO A 293 10.67 -7.44 15.50
CA PRO A 293 10.01 -6.50 14.60
C PRO A 293 8.52 -6.29 14.96
N VAL A 294 7.90 -7.24 15.66
CA VAL A 294 6.48 -7.15 16.04
C VAL A 294 6.28 -6.06 17.10
N THR A 295 7.17 -5.97 18.08
CA THR A 295 7.11 -4.92 19.11
C THR A 295 7.34 -3.54 18.49
N CYS A 296 8.30 -3.42 17.56
CA CYS A 296 8.55 -2.19 16.82
C CYS A 296 7.32 -1.66 16.08
N VAL A 297 6.69 -2.51 15.26
CA VAL A 297 5.49 -2.14 14.50
C VAL A 297 4.35 -1.74 15.44
N ARG A 298 4.11 -2.51 16.52
CA ARG A 298 3.05 -2.19 17.48
C ARG A 298 3.29 -0.88 18.20
N TYR A 299 4.55 -0.57 18.55
CA TYR A 299 4.92 0.69 19.17
C TYR A 299 4.70 1.86 18.20
N PHE A 300 5.14 1.72 16.95
CA PHE A 300 4.95 2.74 15.92
C PHE A 300 3.47 3.04 15.68
N GLU A 301 2.65 2.00 15.51
CA GLU A 301 1.20 2.14 15.33
C GLU A 301 0.52 2.80 16.53
N HIS A 302 0.93 2.43 17.75
CA HIS A 302 0.41 3.07 18.96
C HIS A 302 0.77 4.56 19.00
N LYS A 303 2.02 4.89 18.67
CA LYS A 303 2.50 6.27 18.62
C LYS A 303 1.77 7.10 17.56
N LEU A 304 1.58 6.55 16.36
CA LEU A 304 0.79 7.20 15.31
C LEU A 304 -0.66 7.41 15.74
N LYS A 305 -1.31 6.42 16.36
CA LYS A 305 -2.68 6.57 16.86
C LYS A 305 -2.79 7.75 17.83
N CYS A 306 -1.91 7.83 18.83
CA CYS A 306 -1.89 8.94 19.78
C CYS A 306 -1.59 10.28 19.08
N LEU A 307 -0.66 10.30 18.11
CA LEU A 307 -0.36 11.49 17.35
C LEU A 307 -1.60 11.97 16.57
N TRP A 308 -2.33 11.08 15.89
CA TRP A 308 -3.55 11.44 15.18
C TRP A 308 -4.63 12.02 16.09
N GLU A 309 -4.80 11.49 17.30
CA GLU A 309 -5.72 12.04 18.30
C GLU A 309 -5.33 13.47 18.71
N ILE A 310 -4.03 13.74 18.88
CA ILE A 310 -3.52 15.08 19.18
C ILE A 310 -3.65 16.03 17.99
N LEU A 311 -3.37 15.55 16.76
CA LEU A 311 -3.51 16.34 15.53
C LEU A 311 -4.95 16.79 15.28
N SER A 312 -5.93 15.97 15.68
CA SER A 312 -7.35 16.30 15.59
C SER A 312 -7.88 17.11 16.78
N ALA A 313 -7.09 17.33 17.83
CA ALA A 313 -7.54 18.07 19.00
C ALA A 313 -7.65 19.58 18.73
N PRO A 314 -8.62 20.30 19.32
CA PRO A 314 -8.75 21.76 19.15
C PRO A 314 -7.50 22.56 19.58
N CYS A 315 -6.78 22.08 20.60
CA CYS A 315 -5.51 22.63 21.08
C CYS A 315 -4.28 22.00 20.40
N GLY A 316 -4.48 21.26 19.30
CA GLY A 316 -3.44 20.57 18.57
C GLY A 316 -2.52 21.52 17.76
N PRO A 317 -1.52 20.95 17.07
CA PRO A 317 -0.48 21.71 16.37
C PRO A 317 -0.95 22.56 15.20
N PHE A 318 -2.19 22.37 14.74
CA PHE A 318 -2.83 23.19 13.71
C PHE A 318 -3.54 24.44 14.26
N GLN A 319 -3.38 24.77 15.55
CA GLN A 319 -3.62 26.11 16.13
C GLN A 319 -4.94 26.81 15.72
N GLY A 320 -6.05 26.06 15.76
CA GLY A 320 -7.41 26.54 15.42
C GLY A 320 -7.96 26.08 14.08
N TYR A 321 -7.15 25.45 13.22
CA TYR A 321 -7.62 24.80 12.00
C TYR A 321 -8.00 23.34 12.29
N GLU A 322 -9.27 23.02 12.15
CA GLU A 322 -9.82 21.68 12.42
C GLU A 322 -9.39 20.69 11.33
N LEU A 323 -8.81 19.55 11.72
CA LEU A 323 -8.51 18.44 10.81
C LEU A 323 -9.78 17.62 10.52
N VAL A 324 -10.39 17.85 9.36
CA VAL A 324 -11.70 17.24 9.00
C VAL A 324 -11.52 15.91 8.28
N ASP A 325 -10.55 15.84 7.38
CA ASP A 325 -10.28 14.68 6.57
C ASP A 325 -8.78 14.43 6.43
N LYS A 326 -8.40 13.16 6.27
CA LYS A 326 -7.03 12.72 6.09
C LYS A 326 -6.98 11.49 5.20
N TYR A 327 -5.89 11.37 4.45
CA TYR A 327 -5.50 10.17 3.75
C TYR A 327 -4.07 9.85 4.12
N VAL A 328 -3.79 8.61 4.51
CA VAL A 328 -2.50 8.19 5.07
C VAL A 328 -2.05 6.93 4.35
N ARG A 329 -0.82 6.93 3.85
CA ARG A 329 -0.14 5.77 3.29
C ARG A 329 1.08 5.44 4.13
N THR A 330 1.27 4.17 4.46
CA THR A 330 2.49 3.66 5.08
C THR A 330 3.30 2.92 4.02
N GLU A 331 4.52 3.40 3.76
CA GLU A 331 5.54 2.72 2.96
C GLU A 331 6.66 2.22 3.89
N PHE A 332 7.53 1.35 3.37
CA PHE A 332 8.67 0.85 4.13
C PHE A 332 9.98 1.34 3.49
N GLN A 333 10.74 2.13 4.23
CA GLN A 333 12.02 2.69 3.81
C GLN A 333 13.20 1.89 4.37
N ALA A 334 14.38 2.06 3.78
CA ALA A 334 15.66 1.56 4.29
C ALA A 334 15.61 0.09 4.77
N ARG A 335 15.14 -0.80 3.90
CA ARG A 335 14.99 -2.26 4.15
C ARG A 335 13.99 -2.64 5.25
N GLY A 336 13.10 -1.76 5.70
CA GLY A 336 11.90 -2.19 6.42
C GLY A 336 11.31 -1.28 7.50
N SER A 337 11.86 -0.11 7.79
CA SER A 337 11.23 0.79 8.76
C SER A 337 10.02 1.50 8.15
N PRO A 338 8.88 1.60 8.85
CA PRO A 338 7.70 2.25 8.32
C PRO A 338 7.92 3.77 8.20
N HIS A 339 7.37 4.33 7.14
CA HIS A 339 7.37 5.75 6.83
C HIS A 339 5.99 6.14 6.33
N VAL A 340 5.40 7.14 6.97
CA VAL A 340 4.05 7.59 6.68
C VAL A 340 4.10 8.78 5.74
N HIS A 341 3.24 8.76 4.72
CA HIS A 341 2.85 9.91 3.91
C HIS A 341 1.38 10.23 4.19
N ALA A 342 1.06 11.49 4.47
CA ALA A 342 -0.28 11.91 4.79
C ALA A 342 -0.68 13.18 4.03
N LEU A 343 -1.90 13.18 3.52
CA LEU A 343 -2.60 14.34 2.99
C LEU A 343 -3.69 14.73 3.98
N LEU A 344 -3.72 16.00 4.37
CA LEU A 344 -4.56 16.52 5.44
C LEU A 344 -5.43 17.67 4.94
N TRP A 345 -6.73 17.61 5.21
CA TRP A 345 -7.70 18.66 4.91
C TRP A 345 -8.03 19.45 6.18
N LEU A 346 -7.58 20.70 6.21
CA LEU A 346 -7.78 21.60 7.33
C LEU A 346 -8.90 22.59 7.01
N LYS A 347 -9.93 22.61 7.86
CA LYS A 347 -11.06 23.52 7.71
C LYS A 347 -10.61 24.96 7.88
N ASN A 348 -11.15 25.86 7.03
CA ASN A 348 -10.88 27.30 7.05
C ASN A 348 -9.41 27.68 6.80
N ALA A 349 -8.56 26.75 6.35
CA ALA A 349 -7.22 27.11 5.89
C ALA A 349 -7.33 28.06 4.68
N PRO A 350 -6.43 29.05 4.56
CA PRO A 350 -6.42 29.92 3.39
C PRO A 350 -6.14 29.08 2.13
N LYS A 351 -6.69 29.52 0.99
CA LYS A 351 -6.45 28.91 -0.32
C LYS A 351 -5.63 29.87 -1.16
N TYR A 352 -4.70 29.33 -1.93
CA TYR A 352 -3.87 30.10 -2.83
C TYR A 352 -4.65 30.49 -4.08
N ASP A 353 -4.70 31.79 -4.37
CA ASP A 353 -5.22 32.37 -5.60
C ASP A 353 -4.18 33.37 -6.12
N LYS A 354 -3.57 33.02 -7.25
CA LYS A 354 -2.53 33.82 -7.91
C LYS A 354 -2.98 35.24 -8.26
N ASN A 355 -4.28 35.45 -8.48
CA ASN A 355 -4.83 36.74 -8.89
C ASN A 355 -5.22 37.62 -7.70
N ASN A 356 -5.11 37.11 -6.47
CA ASN A 356 -5.52 37.81 -5.26
C ASN A 356 -4.34 37.98 -4.28
N PRO A 357 -3.73 39.17 -4.23
CA PRO A 357 -2.61 39.44 -3.31
C PRO A 357 -2.92 39.15 -1.83
N GLU A 358 -4.15 39.40 -1.38
CA GLU A 358 -4.58 39.11 0.00
C GLU A 358 -4.65 37.61 0.29
N SER A 359 -4.99 36.80 -0.71
CA SER A 359 -4.92 35.33 -0.60
C SER A 359 -3.48 34.87 -0.39
N ILE A 360 -2.53 35.44 -1.15
CA ILE A 360 -1.10 35.11 -1.05
C ILE A 360 -0.58 35.44 0.35
N GLU A 361 -0.88 36.64 0.86
CA GLU A 361 -0.47 37.07 2.19
C GLU A 361 -1.01 36.15 3.29
N ARG A 362 -2.31 35.84 3.27
CA ARG A 362 -2.92 34.90 4.25
C ARG A 362 -2.31 33.50 4.18
N CYS A 363 -1.96 33.02 2.98
CA CYS A 363 -1.27 31.73 2.84
C CYS A 363 0.13 31.77 3.46
N VAL A 364 0.89 32.84 3.25
CA VAL A 364 2.23 33.03 3.82
C VAL A 364 2.16 33.08 5.36
N GLU A 365 1.24 33.84 5.93
CA GLU A 365 1.03 33.90 7.38
C GLU A 365 0.66 32.52 7.97
N PHE A 366 -0.20 31.79 7.29
CA PHE A 366 -0.58 30.43 7.66
C PHE A 366 0.61 29.47 7.64
N ILE A 367 1.44 29.54 6.59
CA ILE A 367 2.66 28.74 6.46
C ILE A 367 3.62 29.05 7.60
N ASP A 368 3.93 30.32 7.86
CA ASP A 368 4.89 30.73 8.90
C ASP A 368 4.41 30.36 10.32
N LYS A 369 3.10 30.27 10.54
CA LYS A 369 2.50 29.84 11.81
C LYS A 369 2.66 28.34 12.07
N LEU A 370 2.67 27.51 11.02
CA LEU A 370 2.64 26.05 11.13
C LEU A 370 3.95 25.35 10.77
N ILE A 371 4.77 25.95 9.91
CA ILE A 371 5.94 25.33 9.29
C ILE A 371 7.17 26.13 9.66
N SER A 372 8.18 25.44 10.17
CA SER A 372 9.47 26.01 10.53
C SER A 372 10.61 25.26 9.86
N VAL A 373 11.70 25.98 9.63
CA VAL A 373 13.01 25.44 9.23
C VAL A 373 14.10 25.92 10.19
N SER A 374 13.69 26.53 11.31
CA SER A 374 14.60 27.18 12.23
C SER A 374 15.58 26.18 12.82
N SER A 375 16.86 26.54 12.74
CA SER A 375 17.95 25.85 13.44
C SER A 375 18.03 26.22 14.92
N GLN A 376 17.35 27.29 15.35
CA GLN A 376 17.38 27.75 16.72
C GLN A 376 16.57 26.80 17.62
N PRO A 377 17.14 26.32 18.73
CA PRO A 377 16.44 25.44 19.65
C PRO A 377 15.32 26.21 20.34
N THR A 378 14.10 25.71 20.20
CA THR A 378 12.94 26.09 21.02
C THR A 378 12.76 25.05 22.13
N GLU A 379 11.88 25.31 23.09
CA GLU A 379 11.50 24.30 24.10
C GLU A 379 11.04 22.98 23.43
N CYS A 380 10.32 23.07 22.31
CA CYS A 380 9.82 21.92 21.55
C CYS A 380 10.85 21.29 20.60
N SER A 381 11.92 22.01 20.20
CA SER A 381 12.86 21.54 19.18
C SER A 381 14.28 21.25 19.67
N LYS A 382 14.56 21.51 20.96
CA LYS A 382 15.87 21.29 21.57
C LYS A 382 16.35 19.84 21.35
N GLU A 383 17.59 19.69 20.87
CA GLU A 383 18.25 18.39 20.54
C GLU A 383 17.61 17.56 19.40
N LEU A 384 16.46 17.97 18.86
CA LEU A 384 15.74 17.25 17.79
C LEU A 384 16.01 17.78 16.38
N ILE A 385 16.54 19.01 16.24
CA ILE A 385 16.85 19.62 14.93
C ILE A 385 17.82 18.78 14.11
N SER A 386 18.73 18.06 14.76
CA SER A 386 19.66 17.13 14.08
C SER A 386 18.92 16.07 13.26
N LEU A 387 17.69 15.70 13.66
CA LEU A 387 16.85 14.73 12.95
C LEU A 387 16.24 15.30 11.67
N GLN A 388 16.12 16.64 11.56
CA GLN A 388 15.60 17.31 10.36
C GLN A 388 16.71 17.72 9.39
N ARG A 389 17.98 17.65 9.81
CA ARG A 389 19.10 17.99 8.93
C ARG A 389 19.34 16.87 7.92
N HIS A 390 19.07 17.17 6.66
CA HIS A 390 19.34 16.28 5.55
C HIS A 390 20.84 16.05 5.38
N LYS A 391 21.20 14.79 5.19
CA LYS A 391 22.54 14.37 4.76
C LYS A 391 22.38 13.62 3.44
N HIS A 392 23.16 14.00 2.43
CA HIS A 392 23.04 13.39 1.12
C HIS A 392 23.41 11.90 1.16
N SER A 393 22.47 11.04 0.79
CA SER A 393 22.66 9.60 0.57
C SER A 393 22.77 9.27 -0.92
N HIS A 394 23.11 8.02 -1.26
CA HIS A 394 23.04 7.54 -2.66
C HIS A 394 21.61 7.68 -3.23
N THR A 395 20.59 7.41 -2.41
CA THR A 395 19.18 7.42 -2.84
C THR A 395 18.62 8.82 -3.08
N CYS A 396 19.18 9.85 -2.45
CA CYS A 396 18.75 11.23 -2.69
C CYS A 396 19.43 11.87 -3.90
N LYS A 397 20.47 11.24 -4.46
CA LYS A 397 21.20 11.74 -5.63
C LYS A 397 20.50 11.30 -6.92
N GLN A 398 20.50 12.17 -7.91
CA GLN A 398 20.01 11.92 -9.26
C GLN A 398 21.03 12.42 -10.27
N HIS A 399 21.30 11.60 -11.28
CA HIS A 399 22.14 11.99 -12.40
C HIS A 399 21.25 12.62 -13.48
N VAL A 400 21.50 13.89 -13.80
CA VAL A 400 20.81 14.61 -14.88
C VAL A 400 21.86 15.29 -15.72
N ASN A 401 21.93 14.94 -17.01
CA ASN A 401 22.87 15.52 -17.99
C ASN A 401 24.34 15.50 -17.51
N GLY A 402 24.79 14.40 -16.90
CA GLY A 402 26.15 14.25 -16.37
C GLY A 402 26.41 14.95 -15.02
N CYS A 403 25.43 15.65 -14.46
CA CYS A 403 25.53 16.31 -13.16
C CYS A 403 24.79 15.53 -12.07
N ILE A 404 25.38 15.45 -10.87
CA ILE A 404 24.71 14.94 -9.67
C ILE A 404 23.91 16.09 -9.04
N ILE A 405 22.61 15.89 -8.87
CA ILE A 405 21.69 16.81 -8.19
C ILE A 405 20.91 16.07 -7.09
N SER A 406 20.42 16.79 -6.10
CA SER A 406 19.50 16.22 -5.11
C SER A 406 18.09 16.09 -5.70
N ARG A 407 17.48 14.91 -5.58
CA ARG A 407 16.08 14.65 -5.92
C ARG A 407 15.11 15.57 -5.19
N PHE A 408 15.50 16.03 -4.01
CA PHE A 408 14.67 16.88 -3.14
C PHE A 408 14.99 18.39 -3.30
N GLY A 409 15.94 18.74 -4.17
CA GLY A 409 16.36 20.13 -4.36
C GLY A 409 17.13 20.74 -3.18
N ILE A 410 17.86 19.90 -2.44
CA ILE A 410 18.75 20.29 -1.34
C ILE A 410 20.18 20.48 -1.89
N PRO A 411 20.94 21.53 -1.49
CA PRO A 411 20.57 22.58 -0.53
C PRO A 411 19.44 23.49 -1.03
N TYR A 412 18.53 23.85 -0.12
CA TYR A 412 17.43 24.77 -0.41
C TYR A 412 17.94 26.20 -0.58
N PHE A 413 17.20 27.03 -1.31
CA PHE A 413 17.52 28.46 -1.46
C PHE A 413 17.29 29.23 -0.14
N PRO A 414 18.28 30.02 0.33
CA PRO A 414 18.08 30.99 1.40
C PRO A 414 17.07 32.06 0.99
N MET A 415 16.23 32.50 1.94
CA MET A 415 15.17 33.49 1.72
C MET A 415 15.03 34.41 2.92
N SER A 416 14.91 35.72 2.69
CA SER A 416 14.68 36.74 3.71
C SER A 416 13.32 36.58 4.41
N LYS A 417 12.31 36.12 3.66
CA LYS A 417 10.92 35.90 4.09
C LYS A 417 10.30 34.73 3.32
N THR A 418 9.21 34.17 3.84
CA THR A 418 8.44 33.15 3.13
C THR A 418 7.73 33.80 1.94
N MET A 419 7.82 33.16 0.76
CA MET A 419 7.27 33.66 -0.49
C MET A 419 6.65 32.53 -1.30
N ILE A 420 5.55 32.82 -1.98
CA ILE A 420 5.02 31.96 -3.04
C ILE A 420 5.48 32.59 -4.36
N LEU A 421 6.32 31.88 -5.11
CA LEU A 421 6.88 32.37 -6.37
C LEU A 421 6.26 31.63 -7.55
N GLU A 422 5.91 32.38 -8.59
CA GLU A 422 5.38 31.86 -9.85
C GLU A 422 6.46 31.86 -10.95
N PRO A 423 6.36 30.94 -11.93
CA PRO A 423 7.15 31.04 -13.16
C PRO A 423 6.86 32.36 -13.89
N PHE A 424 7.70 32.71 -14.87
CA PHE A 424 7.39 33.83 -15.78
C PHE A 424 6.18 33.48 -16.64
N SER A 425 5.27 34.44 -16.82
CA SER A 425 4.16 34.30 -17.75
C SER A 425 4.65 34.34 -19.20
N ASP A 426 3.80 33.94 -20.15
CA ASP A 426 4.11 34.00 -21.58
C ASP A 426 4.36 35.44 -22.09
N ASP A 427 3.85 36.43 -21.36
CA ASP A 427 4.05 37.86 -21.64
C ASP A 427 5.35 38.41 -21.00
N GLU A 428 5.89 37.72 -19.99
CA GLU A 428 7.17 38.04 -19.32
C GLU A 428 8.35 37.26 -19.93
N LYS A 429 8.36 37.08 -21.25
CA LYS A 429 9.40 36.28 -21.93
C LYS A 429 10.80 36.87 -21.74
N LEU A 430 11.62 36.15 -20.98
CA LEU A 430 13.06 36.43 -20.83
C LEU A 430 13.76 36.37 -22.19
N SER A 431 14.53 37.42 -22.51
CA SER A 431 15.38 37.46 -23.69
C SER A 431 16.47 36.38 -23.65
N LYS A 432 17.03 36.03 -24.82
CA LYS A 432 18.11 35.03 -24.91
C LYS A 432 19.31 35.40 -24.03
N LYS A 433 19.67 36.68 -24.00
CA LYS A 433 20.77 37.21 -23.17
C LYS A 433 20.48 37.07 -21.67
N GLU A 434 19.27 37.40 -21.23
CA GLU A 434 18.87 37.23 -19.81
C GLU A 434 18.89 35.76 -19.40
N ARG A 435 18.49 34.84 -20.28
CA ARG A 435 18.55 33.39 -19.99
C ARG A 435 19.98 32.90 -19.82
N GLU A 436 20.91 33.37 -20.65
CA GLU A 436 22.34 33.05 -20.53
C GLU A 436 22.94 33.61 -19.23
N GLU A 437 22.60 34.85 -18.86
CA GLU A 437 23.02 35.47 -17.59
C GLU A 437 22.44 34.74 -16.37
N ILE A 438 21.17 34.36 -16.40
CA ILE A 438 20.50 33.57 -15.34
C ILE A 438 21.16 32.19 -15.21
N SER A 439 21.51 31.54 -16.32
CA SER A 439 22.18 30.23 -16.29
C SER A 439 23.53 30.29 -15.56
N LYS A 440 24.38 31.29 -15.90
CA LYS A 440 25.66 31.53 -15.21
C LYS A 440 25.46 31.85 -13.73
N SER A 441 24.49 32.71 -13.44
CA SER A 441 24.09 33.11 -12.08
C SER A 441 23.69 31.89 -11.24
N ARG A 442 22.92 30.97 -11.82
CA ARG A 442 22.45 29.76 -11.14
C ARG A 442 23.57 28.80 -10.79
N GLN A 443 24.57 28.68 -11.66
CA GLN A 443 25.77 27.88 -11.39
C GLN A 443 26.57 28.47 -10.22
N ASN A 444 26.80 29.78 -10.21
CA ASN A 444 27.49 30.47 -9.10
C ASN A 444 26.74 30.28 -7.76
N VAL A 445 25.41 30.44 -7.76
CA VAL A 445 24.58 30.21 -6.59
C VAL A 445 24.69 28.77 -6.09
N LYS A 446 24.65 27.79 -7.00
CA LYS A 446 24.78 26.38 -6.62
C LYS A 446 26.13 26.10 -5.95
N GLU A 447 27.22 26.57 -6.53
CA GLU A 447 28.57 26.40 -5.98
C GLU A 447 28.71 27.03 -4.59
N GLU A 448 28.14 28.22 -4.39
CA GLU A 448 28.20 28.89 -3.09
C GLU A 448 27.31 28.20 -2.05
N LEU A 449 26.13 27.71 -2.44
CA LEU A 449 25.29 26.90 -1.55
C LEU A 449 25.99 25.58 -1.18
N ASP A 450 26.68 24.94 -2.11
CA ASP A 450 27.45 23.72 -1.84
C ASP A 450 28.59 23.98 -0.84
N LYS A 451 29.25 25.16 -0.90
CA LYS A 451 30.24 25.57 0.11
C LYS A 451 29.60 25.79 1.48
N ILE A 452 28.52 26.57 1.54
CA ILE A 452 27.78 26.84 2.79
C ILE A 452 27.24 25.55 3.41
N SER A 453 26.85 24.59 2.59
CA SER A 453 26.37 23.28 3.06
C SER A 453 27.47 22.46 3.75
N LYS A 454 28.74 22.74 3.45
CA LYS A 454 29.93 22.09 4.03
C LYS A 454 30.50 22.90 5.21
N ASP A 455 30.44 24.22 5.14
CA ASP A 455 30.85 25.12 6.21
C ASP A 455 29.81 25.13 7.34
N LYS A 456 30.23 24.80 8.56
CA LYS A 456 29.36 24.88 9.75
C LYS A 456 29.19 26.32 10.26
N ASP A 457 29.47 27.33 9.43
CA ASP A 457 29.39 28.73 9.82
C ASP A 457 27.92 29.15 9.98
N THR A 458 27.50 29.34 11.23
CA THR A 458 26.14 29.75 11.59
C THR A 458 25.93 31.27 11.55
N SER A 459 26.96 32.06 11.24
CA SER A 459 26.91 33.53 11.28
C SER A 459 26.53 34.19 9.96
N LEU A 460 26.52 33.44 8.84
CA LEU A 460 26.26 33.98 7.52
C LEU A 460 24.81 34.46 7.37
N THR A 461 24.62 35.76 7.13
CA THR A 461 23.30 36.35 6.89
C THR A 461 22.86 36.21 5.43
N PHE A 462 21.56 36.40 5.15
CA PHE A 462 21.06 36.42 3.77
C PHE A 462 21.69 37.55 2.94
N GLU A 463 21.90 38.73 3.54
CA GLU A 463 22.57 39.86 2.88
C GLU A 463 24.03 39.53 2.52
N ASP A 464 24.75 38.86 3.42
CA ASP A 464 26.13 38.47 3.16
C ASP A 464 26.21 37.36 2.10
N PHE A 465 25.25 36.45 2.08
CA PHE A 465 25.10 35.48 0.99
C PHE A 465 24.91 36.18 -0.36
N LEU A 466 24.00 37.16 -0.45
CA LEU A 466 23.77 37.94 -1.67
C LEU A 466 25.03 38.69 -2.14
N LYS A 467 25.80 39.27 -1.21
CA LYS A 467 27.10 39.90 -1.51
C LYS A 467 28.10 38.89 -2.09
N LYS A 468 28.19 37.67 -1.53
CA LYS A 468 29.11 36.62 -2.01
C LYS A 468 28.79 36.17 -3.43
N ILE A 469 27.51 36.04 -3.78
CA ILE A 469 27.09 35.67 -5.14
C ILE A 469 27.03 36.87 -6.11
N ASN A 470 27.33 38.08 -5.63
CA ASN A 470 27.29 39.34 -6.37
C ASN A 470 25.92 39.61 -7.03
N MET A 471 24.83 39.47 -6.26
CA MET A 471 23.45 39.74 -6.71
C MET A 471 22.70 40.59 -5.70
N ASN A 472 21.73 41.36 -6.16
CA ASN A 472 20.70 41.91 -5.28
C ASN A 472 19.51 40.93 -5.14
N GLU A 473 18.61 41.19 -4.20
CA GLU A 473 17.46 40.30 -3.92
C GLU A 473 16.53 40.15 -5.14
N GLU A 474 16.29 41.22 -5.90
CA GLU A 474 15.44 41.18 -7.09
C GLU A 474 16.01 40.26 -8.18
N GLN A 475 17.31 40.38 -8.47
CA GLN A 475 18.02 39.52 -9.42
C GLN A 475 18.00 38.06 -8.97
N TYR A 476 18.17 37.82 -7.67
CA TYR A 476 18.13 36.49 -7.08
C TYR A 476 16.74 35.85 -7.20
N ILE A 477 15.68 36.57 -6.87
CA ILE A 477 14.29 36.11 -7.03
C ILE A 477 13.97 35.89 -8.52
N LYS A 478 14.40 36.78 -9.41
CA LYS A 478 14.25 36.64 -10.87
C LYS A 478 14.90 35.34 -11.36
N MET A 479 16.10 35.02 -10.86
CA MET A 479 16.80 33.77 -11.18
C MET A 479 16.04 32.53 -10.68
N ILE A 480 15.49 32.56 -9.45
CA ILE A 480 14.67 31.46 -8.92
C ILE A 480 13.43 31.25 -9.79
N ARG A 481 12.68 32.32 -10.09
CA ARG A 481 11.46 32.28 -10.93
C ARG A 481 11.73 31.69 -12.32
N ALA A 482 12.87 32.01 -12.92
CA ALA A 482 13.26 31.48 -14.23
C ALA A 482 13.45 29.96 -14.25
N GLY A 483 13.69 29.38 -13.06
CA GLY A 483 13.83 27.96 -12.87
C GLY A 483 12.54 27.21 -12.55
N LEU A 484 11.44 27.93 -12.33
CA LEU A 484 10.15 27.36 -11.96
C LEU A 484 9.37 26.94 -13.19
N LYS A 485 8.64 25.83 -13.05
CA LYS A 485 7.61 25.40 -14.02
C LYS A 485 6.20 25.71 -13.53
N LYS A 486 6.01 25.84 -12.22
CA LYS A 486 4.73 26.06 -11.52
C LYS A 486 4.98 26.84 -10.23
N ALA A 487 3.92 27.39 -9.65
CA ALA A 487 3.99 28.08 -8.38
C ALA A 487 4.60 27.17 -7.30
N LYS A 488 5.45 27.73 -6.43
CA LYS A 488 6.11 26.98 -5.37
C LYS A 488 6.30 27.84 -4.12
N VAL A 489 6.13 27.21 -2.95
CA VAL A 489 6.45 27.82 -1.65
C VAL A 489 7.96 27.80 -1.42
N PHE A 490 8.50 28.95 -1.06
CA PHE A 490 9.87 29.14 -0.59
C PHE A 490 9.80 29.67 0.84
N LEU A 491 10.22 28.85 1.80
CA LEU A 491 10.20 29.21 3.23
C LEU A 491 11.30 30.22 3.56
N LYS A 492 11.04 31.14 4.48
CA LYS A 492 12.07 31.97 5.13
C LYS A 492 13.16 31.06 5.67
N ARG A 493 14.39 31.28 5.22
CA ARG A 493 15.49 30.36 5.49
C ARG A 493 16.83 31.07 5.53
N ALA A 494 17.54 30.95 6.64
CA ALA A 494 18.91 31.43 6.74
C ALA A 494 19.88 30.49 5.98
N PRO A 495 21.06 30.98 5.53
CA PRO A 495 22.04 30.16 4.83
C PRO A 495 22.47 28.86 5.56
N ASN A 496 22.54 28.87 6.88
CA ASN A 496 22.88 27.71 7.71
C ASN A 496 21.72 26.68 7.87
N GLU A 497 20.53 27.05 7.42
CA GLU A 497 19.31 26.24 7.48
C GLU A 497 18.99 25.54 6.14
N THR A 498 19.81 25.74 5.11
CA THR A 498 19.64 25.19 3.74
C THR A 498 19.55 23.66 3.64
N GLN A 499 19.93 22.94 4.70
CA GLN A 499 19.82 21.49 4.82
C GLN A 499 18.71 21.01 5.75
N ILE A 500 17.92 21.90 6.37
CA ILE A 500 16.89 21.52 7.33
C ILE A 500 15.56 21.29 6.60
N ASN A 501 14.98 20.10 6.74
CA ASN A 501 13.64 19.81 6.24
C ASN A 501 12.59 20.67 6.94
N ALA A 502 11.46 20.90 6.28
CA ALA A 502 10.37 21.69 6.86
C ALA A 502 9.68 20.85 7.96
N TYR A 503 9.51 21.40 9.16
CA TYR A 503 8.90 20.69 10.27
C TYR A 503 7.87 21.54 11.01
N ASN A 504 6.93 20.90 11.70
CA ASN A 504 6.10 21.57 12.69
C ASN A 504 6.72 21.32 14.09
N PRO A 505 7.05 22.37 14.87
CA PRO A 505 7.77 22.20 16.15
C PRO A 505 7.07 21.26 17.15
N MET A 506 5.74 21.32 17.24
CA MET A 506 4.97 20.49 18.17
C MET A 506 4.82 19.05 17.66
N ILE A 507 4.60 18.85 16.35
CA ILE A 507 4.57 17.49 15.78
C ILE A 507 5.94 16.81 15.96
N MET A 508 7.02 17.53 15.69
CA MET A 508 8.38 17.00 15.86
C MET A 508 8.69 16.64 17.32
N SER A 509 8.25 17.45 18.28
CA SER A 509 8.48 17.17 19.71
C SER A 509 7.74 15.92 20.19
N LEU A 510 6.52 15.69 19.68
CA LEU A 510 5.71 14.51 19.97
C LEU A 510 6.22 13.26 19.25
N HIS A 511 6.60 13.41 17.97
CA HIS A 511 7.00 12.29 17.12
C HIS A 511 8.47 11.88 17.36
N ARG A 512 9.35 12.83 17.64
CA ARG A 512 10.80 12.62 17.90
C ARG A 512 11.48 11.79 16.81
N ALA A 513 11.20 12.11 15.55
CA ALA A 513 11.84 11.52 14.38
C ALA A 513 11.80 12.53 13.22
N ASN A 514 12.49 12.21 12.12
CA ASN A 514 12.43 13.01 10.90
C ASN A 514 10.97 13.12 10.40
N MET A 515 10.59 14.34 10.03
CA MET A 515 9.29 14.64 9.43
C MET A 515 9.48 15.66 8.33
N ASP A 516 8.51 15.75 7.42
CA ASP A 516 8.45 16.83 6.45
C ASP A 516 7.02 17.34 6.37
N ILE A 517 6.82 18.66 6.39
CA ILE A 517 5.50 19.27 6.28
C ILE A 517 5.51 20.33 5.18
N GLN A 518 4.53 20.29 4.28
CA GLN A 518 4.43 21.21 3.16
C GLN A 518 3.00 21.68 2.95
N TYR A 519 2.84 22.96 2.60
CA TYR A 519 1.57 23.51 2.15
C TYR A 519 1.37 23.23 0.66
N ILE A 520 0.19 22.77 0.29
CA ILE A 520 -0.16 22.39 -1.08
C ILE A 520 -0.84 23.59 -1.75
N LEU A 521 -0.23 24.10 -2.82
CA LEU A 521 -0.69 25.31 -3.50
C LEU A 521 -1.88 25.09 -4.42
N ASP A 522 -1.88 23.97 -5.16
CA ASP A 522 -2.83 23.77 -6.26
C ASP A 522 -3.14 22.27 -6.49
N PRO A 523 -4.20 21.98 -7.27
CA PRO A 523 -4.58 20.62 -7.66
C PRO A 523 -3.47 19.79 -8.30
N TYR A 524 -2.64 20.41 -9.14
CA TYR A 524 -1.57 19.71 -9.85
C TYR A 524 -0.45 19.30 -8.89
N ALA A 525 -0.07 20.16 -7.94
CA ALA A 525 0.89 19.83 -6.90
C ALA A 525 0.39 18.65 -6.07
N CYS A 526 -0.89 18.65 -5.69
CA CYS A 526 -1.52 17.52 -5.01
C CYS A 526 -1.48 16.24 -5.84
N LEU A 527 -1.86 16.30 -7.13
CA LEU A 527 -1.87 15.14 -8.03
C LEU A 527 -0.48 14.57 -8.28
N LYS A 528 0.49 15.43 -8.58
CA LYS A 528 1.88 15.03 -8.76
C LYS A 528 2.36 14.26 -7.52
N TYR A 529 2.07 14.78 -6.34
CA TYR A 529 2.33 14.07 -5.09
C TYR A 529 1.58 12.72 -5.07
N CYS A 530 0.27 12.69 -5.28
CA CYS A 530 -0.51 11.44 -5.29
C CYS A 530 0.08 10.37 -6.23
N VAL A 531 0.46 10.75 -7.45
CA VAL A 531 0.96 9.83 -8.50
C VAL A 531 2.41 9.40 -8.22
N GLU A 532 3.32 10.35 -7.98
CA GLU A 532 4.72 10.03 -7.68
C GLU A 532 4.86 9.21 -6.39
N TYR A 533 3.98 9.42 -5.41
CA TYR A 533 3.98 8.60 -4.21
C TYR A 533 3.49 7.21 -4.53
N ILE A 534 2.28 7.04 -5.05
CA ILE A 534 1.65 5.73 -5.18
C ILE A 534 2.45 4.79 -6.11
N ASN A 535 3.03 5.31 -7.20
CA ASN A 535 3.73 4.51 -8.22
C ASN A 535 5.18 4.08 -7.85
N LYS A 536 5.75 4.55 -6.73
CA LYS A 536 7.19 4.38 -6.38
C LYS A 536 7.74 2.95 -6.33
N SER A 537 6.89 1.92 -6.25
CA SER A 537 7.29 0.52 -6.03
C SER A 537 7.04 -0.42 -7.22
N GLU A 538 6.61 0.08 -8.39
CA GLU A 538 5.80 -0.77 -9.29
C GLU A 538 6.36 -0.99 -10.70
N ASN A 539 7.28 -0.15 -11.18
CA ASN A 539 7.67 -0.18 -12.60
C ASN A 539 8.27 -1.53 -13.03
N GLY A 540 9.07 -2.17 -12.16
CA GLY A 540 9.66 -3.49 -12.42
C GLY A 540 8.63 -4.63 -12.42
N MET A 541 7.80 -4.70 -11.37
CA MET A 541 6.80 -5.78 -11.20
C MET A 541 5.72 -5.74 -12.28
N SER A 542 5.26 -4.55 -12.68
CA SER A 542 4.25 -4.39 -13.73
C SER A 542 4.75 -4.83 -15.11
N LYS A 543 6.05 -4.67 -15.41
CA LYS A 543 6.65 -5.21 -16.65
C LYS A 543 6.69 -6.74 -16.62
N LEU A 544 7.17 -7.30 -15.50
CA LEU A 544 7.29 -8.74 -15.27
C LEU A 544 5.95 -9.48 -15.42
N LEU A 545 4.89 -8.91 -14.84
CA LEU A 545 3.54 -9.47 -14.92
C LEU A 545 2.94 -9.37 -16.33
N ARG A 546 3.28 -8.33 -17.11
CA ARG A 546 2.86 -8.18 -18.51
C ARG A 546 3.50 -9.23 -19.41
N GLU A 547 4.79 -9.48 -19.23
CA GLU A 547 5.51 -10.52 -19.98
C GLU A 547 4.90 -11.90 -19.74
N ALA A 548 4.63 -12.25 -18.47
CA ALA A 548 3.96 -13.50 -18.12
C ALA A 548 2.57 -13.63 -18.77
N LEU A 549 1.79 -12.55 -18.84
CA LEU A 549 0.51 -12.57 -19.55
C LEU A 549 0.66 -12.78 -21.05
N ASN A 550 1.63 -12.12 -21.69
CA ASN A 550 1.85 -12.23 -23.12
C ASN A 550 2.30 -13.64 -23.51
N GLU A 551 3.02 -14.35 -22.64
CA GLU A 551 3.35 -15.75 -22.81
C GLU A 551 2.12 -16.65 -22.68
N LEU A 552 1.30 -16.44 -21.65
CA LEU A 552 0.07 -17.20 -21.43
C LEU A 552 -0.93 -17.06 -22.59
N LYS A 553 -0.99 -15.87 -23.23
CA LYS A 553 -1.83 -15.63 -24.42
C LYS A 553 -1.43 -16.47 -25.63
N LYS A 554 -0.18 -16.96 -25.70
CA LYS A 554 0.31 -17.81 -26.81
C LYS A 554 -0.04 -19.30 -26.61
N GLY A 555 -0.43 -19.70 -25.41
CA GLY A 555 -0.81 -21.08 -25.06
C GLY A 555 -2.32 -21.26 -24.88
N ASN A 556 -2.77 -22.52 -24.85
CA ASN A 556 -4.16 -22.87 -24.55
C ASN A 556 -4.29 -23.19 -23.05
N HIS A 557 -4.51 -22.16 -22.22
CA HIS A 557 -4.58 -22.27 -20.76
C HIS A 557 -5.98 -21.90 -20.24
N THR A 558 -6.45 -22.61 -19.22
CA THR A 558 -7.68 -22.24 -18.51
C THR A 558 -7.49 -20.94 -17.72
N VAL A 559 -8.58 -20.20 -17.45
CA VAL A 559 -8.56 -18.96 -16.64
C VAL A 559 -7.88 -19.19 -15.29
N LYS A 560 -8.18 -20.31 -14.63
CA LYS A 560 -7.61 -20.66 -13.34
C LYS A 560 -6.10 -20.89 -13.40
N GLU A 561 -5.59 -21.50 -14.47
CA GLU A 561 -4.15 -21.70 -14.68
C GLU A 561 -3.43 -20.39 -14.93
N CYS A 562 -4.00 -19.52 -15.77
CA CYS A 562 -3.45 -18.18 -16.03
C CYS A 562 -3.31 -17.39 -14.72
N LEU A 563 -4.38 -17.30 -13.92
CA LEU A 563 -4.35 -16.59 -12.65
C LEU A 563 -3.32 -17.19 -11.68
N ARG A 564 -3.16 -18.53 -11.66
CA ARG A 564 -2.16 -19.20 -10.83
C ARG A 564 -0.73 -18.87 -11.24
N VAL A 565 -0.44 -18.85 -12.55
CA VAL A 565 0.90 -18.49 -13.06
C VAL A 565 1.24 -17.05 -12.71
N ILE A 566 0.30 -16.12 -12.91
CA ILE A 566 0.48 -14.70 -12.52
C ILE A 566 0.71 -14.58 -11.00
N ALA A 567 -0.09 -15.27 -10.19
CA ALA A 567 0.05 -15.24 -8.74
C ALA A 567 1.42 -15.77 -8.29
N ASN A 568 1.87 -16.89 -8.86
CA ASN A 568 3.18 -17.46 -8.55
C ASN A 568 4.32 -16.51 -8.95
N LYS A 569 4.24 -15.90 -10.14
CA LYS A 569 5.24 -14.94 -10.59
C LYS A 569 5.33 -13.74 -9.64
N PHE A 570 4.19 -13.21 -9.22
CA PHE A 570 4.13 -12.15 -8.21
C PHE A 570 4.73 -12.59 -6.86
N LEU A 571 4.32 -13.76 -6.36
CA LEU A 571 4.76 -14.29 -5.07
C LEU A 571 6.27 -14.51 -4.99
N ASN A 572 6.89 -14.87 -6.11
CA ASN A 572 8.32 -15.15 -6.19
C ASN A 572 9.14 -13.86 -6.37
N SER A 573 8.70 -12.93 -7.21
CA SER A 573 9.45 -11.69 -7.46
C SER A 573 9.25 -10.58 -6.41
N SER A 574 8.36 -10.78 -5.43
CA SER A 574 8.07 -9.77 -4.40
C SER A 574 9.02 -9.87 -3.19
N GLU A 575 9.81 -8.83 -2.95
CA GLU A 575 10.59 -8.65 -1.72
C GLU A 575 9.72 -8.06 -0.60
N ILE A 576 9.83 -8.57 0.63
CA ILE A 576 9.16 -8.02 1.80
C ILE A 576 10.08 -7.91 3.02
N SER A 577 9.98 -6.81 3.77
CA SER A 577 10.70 -6.64 5.04
C SER A 577 9.99 -7.33 6.23
N ALA A 578 10.74 -7.63 7.30
CA ALA A 578 10.16 -8.23 8.49
C ALA A 578 9.01 -7.39 9.09
N GLN A 579 9.16 -6.06 9.19
CA GLN A 579 8.10 -5.21 9.75
C GLN A 579 6.88 -5.13 8.81
N GLU A 580 7.08 -5.07 7.50
CA GLU A 580 5.98 -5.13 6.52
C GLU A 580 5.22 -6.46 6.65
N ALA A 581 5.92 -7.59 6.81
CA ALA A 581 5.28 -8.87 7.06
C ALA A 581 4.40 -8.85 8.34
N VAL A 582 4.82 -8.14 9.39
CA VAL A 582 3.99 -7.90 10.59
C VAL A 582 2.73 -7.11 10.24
N TYR A 583 2.82 -6.05 9.44
CA TYR A 583 1.64 -5.30 8.98
C TYR A 583 0.64 -6.21 8.28
N HIS A 584 1.11 -7.13 7.43
CA HIS A 584 0.26 -8.10 6.74
C HIS A 584 -0.37 -9.14 7.67
N ILE A 585 0.41 -9.73 8.58
CA ILE A 585 -0.10 -10.77 9.48
C ILE A 585 -1.08 -10.19 10.50
N LEU A 586 -0.79 -8.99 11.03
CA LEU A 586 -1.65 -8.33 12.01
C LEU A 586 -2.85 -7.62 11.37
N SER A 587 -2.96 -7.61 10.04
CA SER A 587 -3.96 -6.84 9.27
C SER A 587 -3.93 -5.34 9.58
N ILE A 588 -2.75 -4.78 9.86
CA ILE A 588 -2.60 -3.33 10.01
C ILE A 588 -2.72 -2.71 8.61
N PRO A 589 -3.56 -1.67 8.40
CA PRO A 589 -3.77 -1.07 7.08
C PRO A 589 -2.52 -0.34 6.59
N LEU A 590 -2.19 -0.49 5.30
CA LEU A 590 -1.13 0.28 4.62
C LEU A 590 -1.66 1.60 4.03
N SER A 591 -2.98 1.71 3.91
CA SER A 591 -3.68 2.91 3.44
C SER A 591 -4.88 3.15 4.34
N VAL A 592 -4.96 4.34 4.95
CA VAL A 592 -6.06 4.74 5.83
C VAL A 592 -6.67 6.04 5.31
N SER A 593 -7.97 6.03 5.08
CA SER A 593 -8.75 7.22 4.72
C SER A 593 -9.73 7.57 5.83
N SER A 594 -9.94 8.87 6.06
CA SER A 594 -10.97 9.39 6.97
C SER A 594 -12.40 9.19 6.45
N ARG A 595 -12.55 8.78 5.19
CA ARG A 595 -13.84 8.53 4.51
C ARG A 595 -13.75 7.18 3.80
N SER A 596 -14.73 6.31 4.00
CA SER A 596 -14.89 5.13 3.15
C SER A 596 -15.22 5.53 1.72
N THR A 597 -14.79 4.71 0.76
CA THR A 597 -15.08 4.90 -0.67
C THR A 597 -16.07 3.83 -1.14
N VAL A 598 -16.97 4.19 -2.05
CA VAL A 598 -17.91 3.26 -2.69
C VAL A 598 -17.87 3.46 -4.20
N PHE A 599 -17.74 2.36 -4.94
CA PHE A 599 -17.84 2.37 -6.40
C PHE A 599 -19.29 2.10 -6.83
N ILE A 600 -19.82 2.96 -7.68
CA ILE A 600 -21.13 2.87 -8.32
C ILE A 600 -20.89 2.46 -9.78
N ASN A 601 -21.27 1.24 -10.14
CA ASN A 601 -21.08 0.75 -11.50
C ASN A 601 -22.17 1.32 -12.43
N THR A 602 -21.87 2.42 -13.11
CA THR A 602 -22.76 3.18 -13.99
C THR A 602 -22.81 2.67 -15.44
N ASN A 603 -22.17 1.54 -15.73
CA ASN A 603 -22.32 0.85 -17.01
C ASN A 603 -23.75 0.39 -17.24
N ARG A 604 -24.12 0.12 -18.49
CA ARG A 604 -25.39 -0.55 -18.81
C ARG A 604 -25.42 -1.95 -18.17
N PRO A 605 -26.60 -2.47 -17.78
CA PRO A 605 -26.74 -3.74 -17.06
C PRO A 605 -25.98 -4.93 -17.68
N GLU A 606 -25.95 -5.04 -19.00
CA GLU A 606 -25.30 -6.11 -19.76
C GLU A 606 -23.77 -6.17 -19.55
N TYR A 607 -23.14 -5.02 -19.26
CA TYR A 607 -21.70 -4.91 -19.02
C TYR A 607 -21.33 -4.96 -17.53
N ARG A 608 -22.30 -5.00 -16.62
CA ARG A 608 -22.02 -5.05 -15.19
C ARG A 608 -21.60 -6.44 -14.74
N ILE A 609 -20.48 -6.50 -14.05
CA ILE A 609 -20.02 -7.71 -13.38
C ILE A 609 -20.94 -8.00 -12.21
N SER A 610 -21.48 -9.21 -12.16
CA SER A 610 -22.23 -9.73 -11.02
C SER A 610 -21.45 -10.84 -10.34
N MET A 611 -21.66 -11.01 -9.04
CA MET A 611 -21.02 -12.06 -8.25
C MET A 611 -21.99 -13.23 -8.07
N LEU A 612 -21.59 -14.42 -8.52
CA LEU A 612 -22.35 -15.64 -8.34
C LEU A 612 -22.38 -16.05 -6.85
N LYS A 613 -23.53 -16.53 -6.37
CA LYS A 613 -23.63 -17.16 -5.05
C LYS A 613 -22.75 -18.43 -5.01
N SER A 614 -22.30 -18.83 -3.83
CA SER A 614 -21.52 -20.05 -3.69
C SER A 614 -22.31 -21.29 -4.10
N ASP A 615 -21.63 -22.32 -4.59
CA ASP A 615 -22.22 -23.62 -4.96
C ASP A 615 -23.11 -24.18 -3.84
N GLU A 616 -22.68 -24.07 -2.58
CA GLU A 616 -23.48 -24.49 -1.41
C GLU A 616 -24.83 -23.78 -1.28
N ILE A 617 -24.93 -22.53 -1.73
CA ILE A 617 -26.17 -21.75 -1.72
C ILE A 617 -26.99 -22.09 -2.95
N LEU A 618 -26.36 -22.16 -4.13
CA LEU A 618 -27.03 -22.52 -5.37
C LEU A 618 -27.69 -23.89 -5.29
N GLN A 619 -27.02 -24.88 -4.70
CA GLN A 619 -27.56 -26.22 -4.49
C GLN A 619 -28.77 -26.25 -3.54
N LYS A 620 -28.94 -25.24 -2.68
CA LYS A 620 -30.09 -25.11 -1.77
C LYS A 620 -31.25 -24.33 -2.39
N LEU A 621 -31.04 -23.68 -3.52
CA LEU A 621 -32.08 -22.94 -4.23
C LEU A 621 -32.88 -23.86 -5.14
N LYS A 622 -34.10 -23.42 -5.50
CA LYS A 622 -34.93 -24.15 -6.46
C LYS A 622 -34.29 -24.13 -7.85
N PRO A 623 -34.37 -25.22 -8.66
CA PRO A 623 -33.73 -25.31 -9.97
C PRO A 623 -34.09 -24.20 -10.97
N ASP A 624 -35.31 -23.66 -10.87
CA ASP A 624 -35.90 -22.59 -11.67
C ASP A 624 -35.66 -21.18 -11.11
N SER A 625 -35.07 -21.08 -9.92
CA SER A 625 -34.80 -19.80 -9.29
C SER A 625 -33.81 -18.97 -10.11
N LYS A 626 -34.11 -17.69 -10.27
CA LYS A 626 -33.23 -16.68 -10.88
C LYS A 626 -32.38 -15.92 -9.87
N ASP A 627 -32.53 -16.23 -8.57
CA ASP A 627 -31.82 -15.58 -7.47
C ASP A 627 -30.41 -16.20 -7.32
N VAL A 628 -29.64 -16.23 -8.40
CA VAL A 628 -28.31 -16.87 -8.49
C VAL A 628 -27.16 -15.93 -8.16
N PHE A 629 -27.38 -14.61 -8.24
CA PHE A 629 -26.38 -13.58 -7.99
C PHE A 629 -26.53 -12.91 -6.62
N VAL A 630 -25.41 -12.43 -6.08
CA VAL A 630 -25.40 -11.59 -4.87
C VAL A 630 -25.91 -10.19 -5.22
N GLU A 631 -26.88 -9.69 -4.46
CA GLU A 631 -27.45 -8.34 -4.63
C GLU A 631 -26.36 -7.27 -4.48
N GLY A 632 -26.24 -6.40 -5.48
CA GLY A 632 -25.32 -5.27 -5.54
C GLY A 632 -25.93 -3.96 -5.06
N LEU A 633 -25.15 -2.87 -5.15
CA LEU A 633 -25.58 -1.53 -4.71
C LEU A 633 -26.87 -1.05 -5.37
N ILE A 634 -27.02 -1.31 -6.66
CA ILE A 634 -28.17 -0.87 -7.45
C ILE A 634 -29.42 -1.68 -7.09
N ASP A 635 -29.28 -3.01 -6.91
CA ASP A 635 -30.37 -3.86 -6.42
C ASP A 635 -30.86 -3.39 -5.04
N MET A 636 -29.93 -2.98 -4.17
CA MET A 636 -30.27 -2.43 -2.86
C MET A 636 -30.98 -1.07 -2.95
N TYR A 637 -30.59 -0.21 -3.90
CA TYR A 637 -31.21 1.09 -4.14
C TYR A 637 -32.66 0.97 -4.66
N ILE A 638 -32.91 0.04 -5.57
CA ILE A 638 -34.26 -0.26 -6.09
C ILE A 638 -35.18 -0.75 -4.97
N ASN A 639 -34.63 -1.50 -4.02
CA ASN A 639 -35.37 -2.05 -2.87
C ASN A 639 -35.43 -1.12 -1.64
N ARG A 640 -35.12 0.18 -1.80
CA ARG A 640 -35.29 1.20 -0.74
C ARG A 640 -36.76 1.44 -0.40
N GLN A 641 -37.02 1.91 0.81
CA GLN A 641 -38.38 2.20 1.28
C GLN A 641 -39.03 3.37 0.53
N ASP A 642 -40.36 3.45 0.55
CA ASP A 642 -41.11 4.47 -0.19
C ASP A 642 -40.89 5.90 0.35
N GLU A 643 -40.57 6.03 1.64
CA GLU A 643 -40.17 7.29 2.27
C GLU A 643 -38.82 7.80 1.76
N MET A 644 -38.06 6.98 1.03
CA MET A 644 -36.77 7.33 0.43
C MET A 644 -36.88 7.52 -1.09
N LYS A 645 -38.08 7.72 -1.64
CA LYS A 645 -38.28 7.91 -3.09
C LYS A 645 -37.48 9.06 -3.67
N ASP A 646 -37.37 10.17 -2.93
CA ASP A 646 -36.64 11.38 -3.35
C ASP A 646 -35.11 11.28 -3.19
N VAL A 647 -34.59 10.15 -2.68
CA VAL A 647 -33.16 9.92 -2.54
C VAL A 647 -32.60 9.42 -3.87
N CYS A 648 -31.67 10.16 -4.47
CA CYS A 648 -30.95 9.71 -5.68
C CYS A 648 -29.90 8.62 -5.36
N LEU A 649 -29.39 7.94 -6.38
CA LEU A 649 -28.44 6.84 -6.19
C LEU A 649 -27.13 7.30 -5.53
N ALA A 650 -26.62 8.49 -5.87
CA ALA A 650 -25.43 9.05 -5.25
C ALA A 650 -25.62 9.28 -3.74
N ASP A 651 -26.75 9.88 -3.35
CA ASP A 651 -27.12 10.07 -1.94
C ASP A 651 -27.28 8.72 -1.23
N PHE A 652 -27.93 7.74 -1.85
CA PHE A 652 -28.08 6.41 -1.28
C PHE A 652 -26.73 5.74 -1.01
N ALA A 653 -25.85 5.73 -2.02
CA ALA A 653 -24.52 5.12 -1.93
C ALA A 653 -23.61 5.80 -0.91
N SER A 654 -23.67 7.13 -0.83
CA SER A 654 -22.80 7.93 0.03
C SER A 654 -23.28 8.00 1.48
N LEU A 655 -24.58 8.18 1.71
CA LEU A 655 -25.14 8.46 3.03
C LEU A 655 -25.68 7.24 3.76
N TYR A 656 -25.81 6.08 3.10
CA TYR A 656 -26.44 4.91 3.71
C TYR A 656 -25.58 3.65 3.64
N ASN A 657 -25.69 2.83 4.68
CA ASN A 657 -25.15 1.47 4.74
C ASN A 657 -26.32 0.49 4.70
N VAL A 658 -26.11 -0.65 4.04
CA VAL A 658 -27.07 -1.76 4.01
C VAL A 658 -26.48 -2.96 4.72
N SER A 659 -27.25 -3.54 5.65
CA SER A 659 -26.85 -4.72 6.41
C SER A 659 -27.90 -5.83 6.32
N LYS A 660 -27.46 -7.10 6.31
CA LYS A 660 -28.38 -8.26 6.29
C LYS A 660 -29.09 -8.49 7.63
N ARG A 661 -28.56 -7.93 8.72
CA ARG A 661 -29.07 -8.10 10.09
C ARG A 661 -29.42 -6.75 10.68
N LYS A 662 -30.47 -6.71 11.49
CA LYS A 662 -30.78 -5.53 12.31
C LYS A 662 -29.69 -5.42 13.38
N THR A 663 -28.73 -4.54 13.16
CA THR A 663 -27.67 -4.26 14.13
C THR A 663 -28.18 -3.23 15.12
N ASP A 664 -28.70 -3.69 16.26
CA ASP A 664 -29.03 -2.82 17.41
C ASP A 664 -27.77 -2.41 18.21
N ASN A 665 -26.59 -2.94 17.85
CA ASN A 665 -25.27 -2.52 18.34
C ASN A 665 -24.19 -2.85 17.30
N ALA A 666 -23.11 -2.05 17.30
CA ALA A 666 -21.91 -2.20 16.49
C ALA A 666 -21.24 -3.57 16.73
N SER A 667 -21.71 -4.60 16.02
CA SER A 667 -20.89 -5.78 15.76
C SER A 667 -20.20 -5.56 14.43
N ILE A 668 -18.94 -5.15 14.54
CA ILE A 668 -17.95 -5.20 13.46
C ILE A 668 -18.12 -6.58 12.81
N THR A 669 -18.51 -6.62 11.54
CA THR A 669 -18.59 -7.87 10.81
C THR A 669 -17.16 -8.32 10.54
N GLU A 670 -16.62 -9.16 11.43
CA GLU A 670 -15.27 -9.78 11.39
C GLU A 670 -14.98 -10.66 10.16
N ASN A 671 -15.72 -10.55 9.06
CA ASN A 671 -15.59 -11.45 7.91
C ASN A 671 -15.22 -10.75 6.59
N SER A 672 -14.67 -9.54 6.65
CA SER A 672 -13.95 -8.94 5.53
C SER A 672 -12.51 -8.71 6.00
N ASP A 673 -11.56 -9.48 5.48
CA ASP A 673 -10.12 -9.26 5.71
C ASP A 673 -9.61 -7.93 5.11
N ASP A 674 -10.48 -7.16 4.46
CA ASP A 674 -10.25 -5.77 4.03
C ASP A 674 -10.72 -4.78 5.11
N GLU A 675 -9.94 -4.65 6.18
CA GLU A 675 -10.09 -3.65 7.26
C GLU A 675 -9.30 -2.35 6.95
N ASP A 676 -9.39 -1.82 5.73
CA ASP A 676 -8.73 -0.56 5.34
C ASP A 676 -9.50 0.72 5.75
N VAL A 677 -10.59 0.57 6.51
CA VAL A 677 -11.40 1.70 6.99
C VAL A 677 -11.55 1.63 8.51
N THR A 678 -10.78 2.45 9.23
CA THR A 678 -10.95 2.65 10.67
C THR A 678 -12.11 3.60 10.93
N GLU A 679 -13.35 3.12 10.81
CA GLU A 679 -14.53 3.86 11.26
C GLU A 679 -14.82 3.49 12.72
N ASN A 680 -14.31 4.30 13.66
CA ASN A 680 -14.80 4.33 15.04
C ASN A 680 -16.10 5.16 15.07
N GLU A 681 -17.17 4.65 14.45
CA GLU A 681 -18.49 5.29 14.55
C GLU A 681 -19.15 4.86 15.87
N ASN A 682 -19.08 5.74 16.89
CA ASN A 682 -20.03 5.73 18.00
C ASN A 682 -21.38 6.20 17.45
N ASP A 683 -22.08 5.30 16.77
CA ASP A 683 -23.39 5.58 16.22
C ASP A 683 -24.41 5.74 17.36
N GLU A 684 -24.84 6.98 17.61
CA GLU A 684 -26.11 7.25 18.28
C GLU A 684 -27.26 6.51 17.56
N LYS A 685 -28.38 6.28 18.25
CA LYS A 685 -29.54 5.48 17.83
C LYS A 685 -30.19 5.97 16.51
N ALA A 686 -29.52 5.78 15.38
CA ALA A 686 -30.05 6.10 14.06
C ALA A 686 -31.15 5.10 13.70
N THR A 687 -32.31 5.60 13.28
CA THR A 687 -33.45 4.81 12.83
C THR A 687 -33.07 3.95 11.63
N ALA A 688 -33.14 2.62 11.77
CA ALA A 688 -32.87 1.68 10.69
C ALA A 688 -34.18 1.33 9.95
N PHE A 689 -34.17 1.46 8.63
CA PHE A 689 -35.30 1.11 7.77
C PHE A 689 -35.15 -0.31 7.24
N ARG A 690 -36.21 -1.12 7.23
CA ARG A 690 -36.15 -2.45 6.60
C ARG A 690 -36.26 -2.29 5.09
N MET A 691 -35.56 -3.09 4.27
CA MET A 691 -35.69 -3.04 2.80
C MET A 691 -37.04 -3.63 2.33
N LYS A 692 -37.52 -3.21 1.15
CA LYS A 692 -38.79 -3.70 0.56
C LYS A 692 -38.82 -5.21 0.35
N ASN A 693 -37.72 -5.79 -0.11
CA ASN A 693 -37.57 -7.23 -0.27
C ASN A 693 -37.41 -7.99 1.06
N GLY A 694 -37.36 -7.30 2.20
CA GLY A 694 -37.21 -7.88 3.53
C GLY A 694 -35.83 -8.48 3.83
N LYS A 695 -34.86 -8.39 2.91
CA LYS A 695 -33.54 -9.06 2.97
C LYS A 695 -32.44 -8.24 3.65
N GLY A 696 -32.74 -7.02 4.11
CA GLY A 696 -31.77 -6.17 4.77
C GLY A 696 -32.35 -4.95 5.49
N TRP A 697 -31.45 -4.16 6.06
CA TRP A 697 -31.73 -2.94 6.80
C TRP A 697 -30.84 -1.82 6.27
N ILE A 698 -31.41 -0.62 6.13
CA ILE A 698 -30.76 0.60 5.66
C ILE A 698 -30.54 1.50 6.87
N LYS A 699 -29.31 1.95 7.08
CA LYS A 699 -28.93 2.86 8.15
C LYS A 699 -28.22 4.07 7.57
N LYS A 700 -28.61 5.27 8.00
CA LYS A 700 -27.95 6.51 7.63
C LYS A 700 -26.62 6.65 8.38
N ARG A 701 -25.58 7.08 7.66
CA ARG A 701 -24.23 7.34 8.17
C ARG A 701 -24.11 8.74 8.71
N THR A 702 -23.18 8.93 9.64
CA THR A 702 -22.77 10.26 10.11
C THR A 702 -21.85 10.94 9.09
N LYS A 703 -20.94 10.17 8.48
CA LYS A 703 -19.96 10.64 7.51
C LYS A 703 -20.25 10.10 6.11
N LYS A 704 -20.42 11.01 5.13
CA LYS A 704 -20.60 10.69 3.70
C LYS A 704 -19.42 9.86 3.16
N LYS A 705 -19.70 8.80 2.40
CA LYS A 705 -18.68 8.08 1.62
C LYS A 705 -18.29 8.86 0.37
N ILE A 706 -17.05 8.66 -0.06
CA ILE A 706 -16.54 9.14 -1.34
C ILE A 706 -17.10 8.24 -2.43
N ILE A 707 -17.84 8.81 -3.38
CA ILE A 707 -18.38 8.05 -4.51
C ILE A 707 -17.36 7.98 -5.65
N ARG A 708 -17.18 6.80 -6.23
CA ARG A 708 -16.48 6.57 -7.49
C ARG A 708 -17.47 6.01 -8.50
N TYR A 709 -17.29 6.36 -9.76
CA TYR A 709 -18.12 5.90 -10.87
C TYR A 709 -17.31 6.02 -12.17
N ARG A 710 -17.83 5.51 -13.28
CA ARG A 710 -17.09 5.36 -14.54
C ARG A 710 -16.63 6.68 -15.14
N TYR A 711 -17.43 7.75 -14.96
CA TYR A 711 -17.11 9.10 -15.42
C TYR A 711 -17.03 9.18 -16.94
N PHE A 712 -18.16 8.99 -17.62
CA PHE A 712 -18.24 9.17 -19.07
C PHE A 712 -17.97 10.64 -19.41
N LYS A 713 -17.18 10.92 -20.45
CA LYS A 713 -16.88 12.30 -20.87
C LYS A 713 -17.90 12.76 -21.92
N LEU A 714 -18.52 13.92 -21.70
CA LEU A 714 -19.56 14.47 -22.60
C LEU A 714 -19.10 14.55 -24.06
N HIS A 715 -17.84 14.89 -24.33
CA HIS A 715 -17.31 15.02 -25.68
C HIS A 715 -16.94 13.69 -26.35
N GLN A 716 -16.76 12.61 -25.57
CA GLN A 716 -16.40 11.28 -26.09
C GLN A 716 -17.62 10.39 -26.24
N ASP A 717 -18.53 10.43 -25.27
CA ASP A 717 -19.72 9.58 -25.21
C ASP A 717 -20.90 10.35 -24.59
N PRO A 718 -21.55 11.23 -25.37
CA PRO A 718 -22.63 12.10 -24.87
C PRO A 718 -23.80 11.29 -24.28
N GLU A 719 -24.20 10.21 -24.96
CA GLU A 719 -25.33 9.39 -24.53
C GLU A 719 -25.09 8.78 -23.14
N ASN A 720 -23.94 8.12 -22.94
CA ASN A 720 -23.63 7.53 -21.65
C ASN A 720 -23.34 8.60 -20.58
N TYR A 721 -22.82 9.78 -20.96
CA TYR A 721 -22.69 10.91 -20.05
C TYR A 721 -24.04 11.33 -19.48
N TYR A 722 -25.02 11.66 -20.34
CA TYR A 722 -26.34 12.10 -19.89
C TYR A 722 -27.03 11.02 -19.06
N ARG A 723 -26.96 9.74 -19.48
CA ARG A 723 -27.48 8.62 -18.69
C ARG A 723 -26.84 8.54 -17.31
N GLU A 724 -25.51 8.60 -17.23
CA GLU A 724 -24.80 8.50 -15.96
C GLU A 724 -25.19 9.65 -15.01
N GLN A 725 -25.35 10.88 -15.52
CA GLN A 725 -25.80 12.01 -14.70
C GLN A 725 -27.22 11.79 -14.17
N LEU A 726 -28.15 11.33 -15.01
CA LEU A 726 -29.52 10.98 -14.60
C LEU A 726 -29.52 9.87 -13.56
N MET A 727 -28.76 8.80 -13.80
CA MET A 727 -28.66 7.63 -12.92
C MET A 727 -28.16 8.00 -11.52
N LEU A 728 -27.18 8.91 -11.43
CA LEU A 728 -26.55 9.27 -10.17
C LEU A 728 -27.35 10.31 -9.38
N PHE A 729 -27.84 11.35 -10.06
CA PHE A 729 -28.31 12.57 -9.41
C PHE A 729 -29.82 12.79 -9.46
N LEU A 730 -30.55 12.02 -10.28
CA LEU A 730 -32.01 12.01 -10.27
C LEU A 730 -32.52 10.78 -9.50
N PRO A 731 -33.59 10.89 -8.69
CA PRO A 731 -34.20 9.72 -8.07
C PRO A 731 -34.98 8.87 -9.07
N TRP A 732 -34.80 7.55 -9.02
CA TRP A 732 -35.49 6.58 -9.89
C TRP A 732 -35.79 5.28 -9.14
N SER A 733 -36.80 4.52 -9.55
CA SER A 733 -37.25 3.31 -8.82
C SER A 733 -37.01 2.02 -9.61
N ASN A 734 -36.94 2.09 -10.93
CA ASN A 734 -36.59 0.98 -11.81
C ASN A 734 -35.54 1.43 -12.82
N GLU A 735 -34.57 0.59 -13.13
CA GLU A 735 -33.59 0.94 -14.17
C GLU A 735 -34.14 0.68 -15.58
N GLU A 736 -35.09 -0.26 -15.71
CA GLU A 736 -35.66 -0.70 -16.99
C GLU A 736 -36.88 0.14 -17.42
N GLU A 737 -37.12 0.13 -18.74
CA GLU A 737 -38.18 0.71 -19.61
C GLU A 737 -38.88 2.04 -19.29
N GLU A 738 -39.11 2.46 -18.04
CA GLU A 738 -39.87 3.69 -17.74
C GLU A 738 -39.06 4.81 -17.05
N ASP A 739 -38.05 4.51 -16.20
CA ASP A 739 -37.35 5.58 -15.45
C ASP A 739 -35.95 5.96 -15.98
N LEU A 740 -35.24 5.07 -16.69
CA LEU A 740 -33.82 5.35 -17.05
C LEU A 740 -33.34 4.83 -18.41
N LEU A 741 -33.53 3.56 -18.79
CA LEU A 741 -32.87 3.02 -19.99
C LEU A 741 -33.56 3.33 -21.33
N SER A 742 -34.88 3.50 -21.34
CA SER A 742 -35.67 3.69 -22.57
C SER A 742 -36.17 5.13 -22.77
N ILE A 743 -35.53 6.10 -22.12
CA ILE A 743 -35.85 7.54 -22.24
C ILE A 743 -34.86 8.26 -23.15
N ASN A 744 -35.24 9.44 -23.64
CA ASN A 744 -34.28 10.35 -24.25
C ASN A 744 -33.43 11.03 -23.15
N HIS A 745 -32.21 10.52 -22.94
CA HIS A 745 -31.33 10.97 -21.87
C HIS A 745 -30.95 12.46 -21.97
N GLU A 746 -30.72 12.97 -23.17
CA GLU A 746 -30.31 14.37 -23.38
C GLU A 746 -31.46 15.33 -23.06
N GLU A 747 -32.64 15.09 -23.63
CA GLU A 747 -33.84 15.91 -23.37
C GLU A 747 -34.23 15.89 -21.89
N THR A 748 -34.18 14.71 -21.26
CA THR A 748 -34.52 14.56 -19.84
C THR A 748 -33.50 15.23 -18.93
N PHE A 749 -32.21 15.19 -19.31
CA PHE A 749 -31.15 15.90 -18.61
C PHE A 749 -31.37 17.42 -18.70
N GLU A 750 -31.66 17.95 -19.88
CA GLU A 750 -31.92 19.39 -20.05
C GLU A 750 -33.16 19.84 -19.28
N LEU A 751 -34.21 19.00 -19.20
CA LEU A 751 -35.41 19.27 -18.38
C LEU A 751 -35.10 19.36 -16.87
N HIS A 752 -34.16 18.55 -16.37
CA HIS A 752 -33.81 18.48 -14.94
C HIS A 752 -32.43 19.06 -14.61
N LYS A 753 -31.87 19.86 -15.52
CA LYS A 753 -30.48 20.31 -15.49
C LYS A 753 -30.10 21.01 -14.20
N ASP A 754 -30.94 21.93 -13.74
CA ASP A 754 -30.67 22.71 -12.53
C ASP A 754 -30.62 21.80 -11.28
N LEU A 755 -31.56 20.85 -11.18
CA LEU A 755 -31.61 19.89 -10.08
C LEU A 755 -30.38 18.97 -10.09
N ILE A 756 -30.03 18.44 -11.27
CA ILE A 756 -28.87 17.57 -11.44
C ILE A 756 -27.58 18.33 -11.12
N GLN A 757 -27.42 19.56 -11.60
CA GLN A 757 -26.24 20.38 -11.33
C GLN A 757 -26.13 20.74 -9.84
N GLN A 758 -27.24 21.09 -9.20
CA GLN A 758 -27.29 21.33 -7.76
C GLN A 758 -26.83 20.09 -7.00
N LYS A 759 -27.38 18.92 -7.32
CA LYS A 759 -27.00 17.65 -6.67
C LYS A 759 -25.56 17.23 -6.97
N ARG A 760 -25.11 17.37 -8.20
CA ARG A 760 -23.73 17.11 -8.62
C ARG A 760 -22.75 17.98 -7.85
N SER A 761 -23.10 19.24 -7.55
CA SER A 761 -22.23 20.14 -6.77
C SER A 761 -21.98 19.68 -5.33
N GLU A 762 -22.79 18.77 -4.78
CA GLU A 762 -22.53 18.13 -3.48
C GLU A 762 -21.44 17.04 -3.56
N TYR A 763 -21.13 16.53 -4.75
CA TYR A 763 -20.23 15.39 -4.99
C TYR A 763 -19.08 15.70 -5.96
N VAL A 764 -19.08 16.88 -6.57
CA VAL A 764 -18.03 17.30 -7.47
C VAL A 764 -17.72 18.75 -7.14
N HIS A 765 -16.54 18.96 -6.57
CA HIS A 765 -16.09 20.30 -6.23
C HIS A 765 -15.93 21.14 -7.51
N ARG A 766 -16.07 22.47 -7.42
CA ARG A 766 -16.04 23.36 -8.60
C ARG A 766 -14.71 23.27 -9.36
N GLU A 767 -13.63 23.06 -8.62
CA GLU A 767 -12.26 22.91 -9.12
C GLU A 767 -11.95 21.47 -9.60
N ALA A 768 -12.91 20.54 -9.57
CA ALA A 768 -12.70 19.17 -10.04
C ALA A 768 -12.24 19.11 -11.50
N SER A 769 -12.71 20.02 -12.34
CA SER A 769 -12.28 20.12 -13.74
C SER A 769 -10.80 20.50 -13.88
N GLU A 770 -10.26 21.28 -12.93
CA GLU A 770 -8.83 21.60 -12.89
C GLU A 770 -8.00 20.38 -12.48
N PHE A 771 -8.48 19.60 -11.52
CA PHE A 771 -7.88 18.30 -11.18
C PHE A 771 -7.87 17.35 -12.37
N GLU A 772 -8.98 17.24 -13.09
CA GLU A 772 -9.10 16.35 -14.25
C GLU A 772 -8.12 16.75 -15.36
N LYS A 773 -8.09 18.04 -15.73
CA LYS A 773 -7.11 18.56 -16.69
C LYS A 773 -5.67 18.34 -16.23
N ALA A 774 -5.38 18.65 -14.96
CA ALA A 774 -4.06 18.46 -14.38
C ALA A 774 -3.61 16.98 -14.40
N PHE A 775 -4.55 16.05 -14.27
CA PHE A 775 -4.29 14.62 -14.35
C PHE A 775 -4.04 14.17 -15.79
N GLU A 776 -4.88 14.59 -16.76
CA GLU A 776 -4.69 14.31 -18.18
C GLU A 776 -3.31 14.78 -18.66
N GLU A 777 -2.95 16.03 -18.36
CA GLU A 777 -1.63 16.60 -18.69
C GLU A 777 -0.47 15.84 -18.04
N HIS A 778 -0.68 15.26 -16.85
CA HIS A 778 0.35 14.48 -16.17
C HIS A 778 0.59 13.14 -16.87
N MET A 779 -0.50 12.45 -17.22
CA MET A 779 -0.45 11.16 -17.94
C MET A 779 0.16 11.32 -19.34
N GLU A 780 -0.18 12.39 -20.05
CA GLU A 780 0.41 12.70 -21.36
C GLU A 780 1.94 12.91 -21.25
N ARG A 781 2.39 13.60 -20.19
CA ARG A 781 3.82 13.88 -19.98
C ARG A 781 4.64 12.67 -19.54
N GLU A 782 4.06 11.71 -18.81
CA GLU A 782 4.74 10.44 -18.52
C GLU A 782 4.94 9.63 -19.81
N ASN A 783 3.94 9.61 -20.70
CA ASN A 783 4.04 8.92 -22.00
C ASN A 783 5.09 9.55 -22.94
N GLU A 784 5.32 10.87 -22.87
CA GLU A 784 6.37 11.54 -23.66
C GLU A 784 7.80 11.32 -23.12
N SER A 785 7.97 10.99 -21.83
CA SER A 785 9.30 10.69 -21.28
C SER A 785 9.79 9.26 -21.53
N ASP A 786 8.89 8.36 -21.96
CA ASP A 786 9.14 6.93 -22.22
C ASP A 786 9.23 6.60 -23.72
N ILE A 787 9.63 7.56 -24.57
CA ILE A 787 9.74 7.41 -26.05
C ILE A 787 10.76 6.33 -26.53
N ASP A 788 11.35 5.53 -25.64
CA ASP A 788 12.10 4.31 -26.02
C ASP A 788 11.33 2.98 -25.85
N ASP A 789 10.10 3.00 -25.33
CA ASP A 789 9.20 1.83 -25.33
C ASP A 789 8.05 2.05 -26.32
N THR A 790 8.21 1.45 -27.51
CA THR A 790 7.28 1.51 -28.63
C THR A 790 5.81 1.24 -28.26
N ASN A 791 4.95 2.21 -28.61
CA ASN A 791 3.54 2.11 -29.02
C ASN A 791 2.69 0.98 -28.41
N ILE A 792 1.92 1.30 -27.36
CA ILE A 792 0.49 0.99 -27.21
C ILE A 792 -0.07 2.03 -26.22
N GLU A 793 -1.11 2.76 -26.63
CA GLU A 793 -1.85 3.72 -25.79
C GLU A 793 -2.20 3.13 -24.43
N TYR A 794 -1.62 3.68 -23.36
CA TYR A 794 -1.93 3.31 -21.98
C TYR A 794 -3.15 4.09 -21.47
N ASP A 795 -4.32 3.83 -22.07
CA ASP A 795 -5.59 4.38 -21.60
C ASP A 795 -6.23 3.39 -20.60
N GLN A 796 -5.75 3.40 -19.36
CA GLN A 796 -6.25 2.51 -18.30
C GLN A 796 -7.69 2.83 -17.84
N GLU A 797 -8.27 3.99 -18.22
CA GLU A 797 -9.70 4.25 -18.05
C GLU A 797 -10.56 3.42 -19.02
N LYS A 798 -10.00 3.03 -20.19
CA LYS A 798 -10.65 2.15 -21.16
C LYS A 798 -10.52 0.67 -20.82
N ASN A 799 -9.40 0.21 -20.23
CA ASN A 799 -9.14 -1.22 -20.04
C ASN A 799 -9.89 -1.89 -18.88
N GLU A 800 -10.52 -1.14 -17.97
CA GLU A 800 -11.53 -1.72 -17.07
C GLU A 800 -12.83 -2.06 -17.85
N PHE A 801 -12.94 -1.67 -19.14
CA PHE A 801 -14.22 -1.61 -19.85
C PHE A 801 -14.20 -1.80 -21.38
N LEU A 802 -13.16 -2.38 -22.00
CA LEU A 802 -13.14 -2.67 -23.45
C LEU A 802 -12.84 -4.15 -23.74
N ILE A 803 -13.64 -4.68 -24.66
CA ILE A 803 -13.86 -6.09 -25.00
C ILE A 803 -13.11 -6.39 -26.30
N TYR A 804 -12.38 -7.51 -26.35
CA TYR A 804 -12.01 -8.15 -27.62
C TYR A 804 -12.59 -9.56 -27.66
N GLU A 805 -13.30 -9.88 -28.75
CA GLU A 805 -13.90 -11.19 -29.01
C GLU A 805 -12.90 -12.23 -29.52
N ILE A 806 -13.38 -13.49 -29.52
CA ILE A 806 -12.94 -14.71 -30.24
C ILE A 806 -12.20 -15.72 -29.33
N GLY A 807 -12.48 -17.04 -29.31
CA GLY A 807 -13.36 -17.89 -30.13
C GLY A 807 -13.56 -19.29 -29.49
N ASN A 808 -14.41 -20.11 -30.12
CA ASN A 808 -15.04 -21.33 -29.60
C ASN A 808 -14.13 -22.46 -29.08
N ASN A 809 -14.69 -23.17 -28.09
CA ASN A 809 -14.35 -24.45 -27.47
C ASN A 809 -13.74 -25.53 -28.39
N GLU A 810 -12.84 -26.33 -27.83
CA GLU A 810 -13.01 -27.76 -27.50
C GLU A 810 -11.66 -28.33 -26.99
N GLY A 811 -11.65 -29.03 -25.85
CA GLY A 811 -10.42 -29.65 -25.31
C GLY A 811 -10.51 -30.05 -23.84
N ASP A 812 -10.93 -31.29 -23.62
CA ASP A 812 -11.19 -31.94 -22.34
C ASP A 812 -9.91 -32.55 -21.74
N ILE A 813 -9.43 -32.10 -20.56
CA ILE A 813 -8.59 -32.88 -19.61
C ILE A 813 -8.80 -32.37 -18.18
N PHE A 814 -9.73 -32.96 -17.44
CA PHE A 814 -9.90 -32.82 -15.98
C PHE A 814 -9.36 -34.06 -15.25
N VAL A 815 -8.13 -34.02 -14.72
CA VAL A 815 -7.71 -34.85 -13.56
C VAL A 815 -6.68 -34.03 -12.77
N GLU A 816 -6.79 -34.02 -11.43
CA GLU A 816 -5.84 -33.43 -10.45
C GLU A 816 -6.08 -31.98 -9.97
N MET A 817 -7.25 -31.73 -9.38
CA MET A 817 -7.31 -30.87 -8.19
C MET A 817 -8.22 -31.52 -7.15
N GLY A 818 -7.68 -32.58 -6.53
CA GLY A 818 -8.29 -33.33 -5.44
C GLY A 818 -8.78 -32.44 -4.30
N LEU A 819 -10.00 -31.93 -4.45
CA LEU A 819 -10.86 -31.45 -3.39
C LEU A 819 -11.93 -32.52 -3.18
N LYS A 820 -11.51 -33.65 -2.61
CA LYS A 820 -12.39 -34.50 -1.81
C LYS A 820 -11.67 -34.72 -0.49
N THR A 821 -12.35 -34.37 0.59
CA THR A 821 -12.05 -34.89 1.92
C THR A 821 -11.86 -36.41 1.81
N GLN A 822 -10.78 -36.93 2.40
CA GLN A 822 -10.55 -38.37 2.50
C GLN A 822 -11.83 -39.03 3.01
N THR A 823 -12.47 -39.80 2.14
CA THR A 823 -13.34 -40.90 2.54
C THR A 823 -12.67 -42.13 1.97
N GLU A 824 -12.34 -43.05 2.88
CA GLU A 824 -11.67 -44.31 2.60
C GLU A 824 -12.33 -45.03 1.42
N LYS A 825 -11.60 -45.17 0.31
CA LYS A 825 -11.83 -46.28 -0.63
C LYS A 825 -10.49 -46.76 -1.17
N VAL A 826 -10.19 -48.00 -0.78
CA VAL A 826 -9.14 -48.84 -1.38
C VAL A 826 -9.59 -49.15 -2.80
N GLU A 827 -8.79 -48.77 -3.80
CA GLU A 827 -8.91 -49.29 -5.16
C GLU A 827 -7.60 -50.00 -5.52
N ASN A 828 -7.68 -51.34 -5.59
CA ASN A 828 -6.65 -52.19 -6.17
C ASN A 828 -6.75 -52.09 -7.70
N PHE A 829 -5.65 -51.77 -8.38
CA PHE A 829 -5.56 -51.90 -9.83
C PHE A 829 -4.61 -53.04 -10.20
N ASN A 830 -5.16 -53.99 -10.96
CA ASN A 830 -4.46 -55.10 -11.59
C ASN A 830 -3.59 -54.61 -12.73
N VAL A 831 -2.36 -55.11 -12.79
CA VAL A 831 -1.41 -54.89 -13.88
C VAL A 831 -1.74 -55.83 -15.05
N PRO A 832 -1.95 -55.35 -16.28
CA PRO A 832 -1.83 -56.18 -17.47
C PRO A 832 -0.36 -56.24 -17.90
N LYS A 833 0.07 -57.46 -18.26
CA LYS A 833 1.45 -57.87 -18.57
C LYS A 833 2.28 -56.92 -19.42
#